data_AF-K1Q368-F1
#
_entry.id   AF-K1Q368-F1
#
_cell.length_a   1.000
_cell.length_b   1.000
_cell.length_c   1.000
_cell.angle_alpha   90.00
_cell.angle_beta   90.00
_cell.angle_gamma   90.00
#
_symmetry.space_group_name_H-M   'P 1'
#
loop_
_entity.id
_entity.type
_entity.pdbx_description
1 polymer ?
#
loop_
_entity_poly.entity_id
_entity_poly.type
_entity_poly.pdbx_seq_one_letter_code
_entity_poly.pdbx_strand_id
1 'polypeptide(L)'
;MPQTATNCVLSGFLLLVLMPWTSSFSLEGSLSSYAKFQAWQPCQNGSLSFEFQTSIPSALLMYTDDRVYRDYFELTLLVGALQLKVNLGGSHVRLNVGNNLNDSQWHKVSISRQGRTVTLSVDQLSVSQELYGQNLEFGRGRNSPVFIGGLPSEYRDRQSELTLQHVIYQPFFNGDIRNVLYSNCGAMLIRPKMLDHFGIVGETSLCTKDLCKNGGVCITMDTETKCDCSRTDYEGEFCETETQKSEATFFGSEYIFYDFMAQRTDHISSQSDRVEFYFRTEQHSGFLFYTGEKSDYISIALRSGTIMAIVNLGGGETKVDVSPSDYRFDDNQWHHLLLTRSSRKVKMTVDGIHSTERSMVGTFTMLDSKVLYVGGHPRAMRMGQGIIVTNYFKGCMKKVIYMADSLKLDLSKMASMGNSFVQVEGKITFNQCQDIVETNPITFTTPESFIPLPRWEVRKEGSSLSFTFQTSEDKGVIMYNRRRGNSDFFAFEIFDGYLWFIIDLGSGAFKDKIAKKINDKMPHHVTLKHFATRKSGSFSLDNEAKDYTVPGNSTNLNLDGELYVGGFGTSNEGIPKDLWAGTLGYGYVGCMQDLVLNENKVDLLMVARKNSRAGIGDRCKVETWVKCSTRPCLNGGACSEGWNRYMCDCRGTSYRGTQCQSVASTLNFDGGQYMKVAFPEESVTEVEDISLRFRTERESGLLLVTSSQKSSDMLLLYLDRGKLKLEISISNQKEVGIKKSMGS
;
A
#
# COMPACT_ATOMS: atom_id res chain seq x y z
N MET A 1 99.19 -16.38 48.29
CA MET A 1 99.73 -15.03 48.52
C MET A 1 98.71 -14.03 48.03
N PRO A 2 98.28 -13.10 48.90
CA PRO A 2 97.16 -12.20 48.68
C PRO A 2 97.62 -10.81 48.22
N GLN A 3 96.70 -9.99 47.70
CA GLN A 3 96.69 -8.55 47.95
C GLN A 3 95.26 -8.00 47.95
N THR A 4 95.07 -7.03 48.83
CA THR A 4 93.87 -6.65 49.58
C THR A 4 93.13 -5.44 49.00
N ALA A 5 91.81 -5.38 49.33
CA ALA A 5 90.93 -4.22 49.57
C ALA A 5 90.66 -3.26 48.39
N THR A 6 89.44 -2.75 48.17
CA THR A 6 88.61 -2.02 49.15
C THR A 6 87.11 -2.07 48.78
N ASN A 7 86.23 -2.11 49.79
CA ASN A 7 84.78 -1.98 49.68
C ASN A 7 84.33 -0.59 49.18
N CYS A 8 83.29 -0.53 48.35
CA CYS A 8 82.34 0.57 48.38
C CYS A 8 80.96 0.10 47.86
N VAL A 9 79.94 0.32 48.68
CA VAL A 9 78.53 0.02 48.45
C VAL A 9 77.96 1.07 47.50
N LEU A 10 77.33 0.66 46.39
CA LEU A 10 76.36 1.52 45.71
C LEU A 10 75.16 0.71 45.22
N SER A 11 74.03 1.03 45.84
CA SER A 11 72.68 0.66 45.44
C SER A 11 72.39 1.19 44.03
N GLY A 12 72.27 0.28 43.07
CA GLY A 12 71.77 0.57 41.73
C GLY A 12 70.25 0.37 41.69
N PHE A 13 69.51 1.46 41.92
CA PHE A 13 68.07 1.53 41.66
C PHE A 13 67.80 1.17 40.19
N LEU A 14 67.11 0.05 39.97
CA LEU A 14 66.50 -0.27 38.69
C LEU A 14 65.32 0.68 38.48
N LEU A 15 65.51 1.69 37.64
CA LEU A 15 64.45 2.55 37.12
C LEU A 15 63.53 1.69 36.24
N LEU A 16 62.53 1.06 36.85
CA LEU A 16 61.35 0.56 36.16
C LEU A 16 60.64 1.78 35.56
N VAL A 17 60.92 2.04 34.28
CA VAL A 17 60.09 2.92 33.45
C VAL A 17 58.69 2.30 33.45
N LEU A 18 57.79 2.90 34.22
CA LEU A 18 56.35 2.66 34.13
C LEU A 18 55.92 3.06 32.71
N MET A 19 55.93 2.11 31.77
CA MET A 19 55.15 2.28 30.55
C MET A 19 53.68 2.41 30.99
N PRO A 20 52.98 3.50 30.65
CA PRO A 20 51.58 3.64 31.01
C PRO A 20 50.83 2.54 30.27
N TRP A 21 50.19 1.65 31.03
CA TRP A 21 49.33 0.62 30.47
C TRP A 21 48.30 1.31 29.56
N THR A 22 48.40 1.05 28.26
CA THR A 22 47.40 1.49 27.28
C THR A 22 46.24 0.52 27.37
N SER A 23 45.13 0.96 27.97
CA SER A 23 43.90 0.17 28.02
C SER A 23 43.28 0.15 26.62
N SER A 24 43.50 -0.93 25.87
CA SER A 24 42.78 -1.26 24.64
C SER A 24 41.58 -2.15 24.97
N PHE A 25 40.55 -2.08 24.14
CA PHE A 25 39.39 -2.97 24.21
C PHE A 25 38.87 -3.28 22.80
N SER A 26 38.33 -4.48 22.62
CA SER A 26 37.83 -4.97 21.33
C SER A 26 36.31 -5.04 21.38
N LEU A 27 35.64 -4.40 20.43
CA LEU A 27 34.19 -4.49 20.27
C LEU A 27 33.84 -5.57 19.25
N GLU A 28 32.92 -6.46 19.62
CA GLU A 28 32.51 -7.60 18.77
C GLU A 28 31.56 -7.19 17.63
N GLY A 29 30.94 -6.02 17.73
CA GLY A 29 30.08 -5.44 16.70
C GLY A 29 28.66 -5.99 16.61
N SER A 30 28.17 -6.69 17.64
CA SER A 30 26.75 -7.05 17.82
C SER A 30 25.85 -5.81 17.91
N LEU A 31 24.52 -5.95 17.72
CA LEU A 31 23.56 -4.81 17.80
C LEU A 31 23.39 -4.21 19.21
N SER A 32 24.06 -4.78 20.21
CA SER A 32 24.14 -4.26 21.57
C SER A 32 25.55 -3.87 21.97
N SER A 33 26.56 -4.00 21.09
CA SER A 33 27.96 -3.73 21.41
C SER A 33 28.24 -2.23 21.55
N TYR A 34 28.73 -1.76 22.69
CA TYR A 34 29.14 -0.36 22.88
C TYR A 34 30.13 -0.21 24.04
N ALA A 35 30.86 0.90 24.03
CA ALA A 35 31.57 1.40 25.20
C ALA A 35 31.05 2.79 25.58
N LYS A 36 30.59 2.96 26.82
CA LYS A 36 30.02 4.20 27.33
C LYS A 36 31.01 4.90 28.25
N PHE A 37 31.35 6.14 27.92
CA PHE A 37 32.26 6.97 28.69
C PHE A 37 31.55 8.17 29.30
N GLN A 38 32.17 8.79 30.30
CA GLN A 38 31.70 10.06 30.87
C GLN A 38 31.44 11.11 29.77
N ALA A 39 30.50 12.01 30.03
CA ALA A 39 30.13 13.06 29.07
C ALA A 39 31.34 13.95 28.75
N TRP A 40 31.58 14.19 27.46
CA TRP A 40 32.62 15.10 26.98
C TRP A 40 32.11 16.55 27.02
N GLN A 41 32.90 17.45 27.63
CA GLN A 41 32.52 18.84 27.87
C GLN A 41 33.51 19.79 27.15
N PRO A 42 33.42 19.93 25.81
CA PRO A 42 34.37 20.73 25.05
C PRO A 42 34.20 22.25 25.25
N CYS A 43 33.12 22.73 25.87
CA CYS A 43 32.80 24.17 25.91
C CYS A 43 32.98 24.81 24.51
N GLN A 44 33.79 25.87 24.41
CA GLN A 44 34.23 26.47 23.14
C GLN A 44 35.56 25.93 22.63
N ASN A 45 36.38 25.31 23.49
CA ASN A 45 37.69 24.78 23.16
C ASN A 45 37.84 23.39 23.77
N GLY A 46 38.04 22.36 22.97
CA GLY A 46 38.16 21.00 23.48
C GLY A 46 38.52 20.02 22.39
N SER A 47 38.98 18.83 22.79
CA SER A 47 39.30 17.77 21.85
C SER A 47 38.89 16.42 22.39
N LEU A 48 38.63 15.50 21.47
CA LEU A 48 38.35 14.10 21.73
C LEU A 48 39.15 13.29 20.72
N SER A 49 39.96 12.36 21.22
CA SER A 49 40.79 11.51 20.37
C SER A 49 40.80 10.07 20.86
N PHE A 50 40.95 9.15 19.92
CA PHE A 50 41.18 7.72 20.18
C PHE A 50 41.87 7.11 18.97
N GLU A 51 42.37 5.90 19.13
CA GLU A 51 42.90 5.10 18.03
C GLU A 51 41.96 3.92 17.77
N PHE A 52 41.75 3.57 16.50
CA PHE A 52 40.93 2.43 16.11
C PHE A 52 41.65 1.55 15.09
N GLN A 53 41.29 0.27 15.06
CA GLN A 53 41.74 -0.72 14.08
C GLN A 53 40.54 -1.57 13.66
N THR A 54 40.27 -1.72 12.37
CA THR A 54 39.16 -2.54 11.87
C THR A 54 39.36 -3.02 10.44
N SER A 55 38.65 -4.09 10.06
CA SER A 55 38.49 -4.54 8.68
C SER A 55 37.15 -4.12 8.05
N ILE A 56 36.18 -3.65 8.86
CA ILE A 56 34.84 -3.31 8.36
C ILE A 56 34.85 -1.93 7.69
N PRO A 57 34.23 -1.76 6.52
CA PRO A 57 34.32 -0.52 5.75
C PRO A 57 33.37 0.57 6.25
N SER A 58 32.32 0.23 7.00
CA SER A 58 31.34 1.21 7.48
C SER A 58 30.83 0.87 8.88
N ALA A 59 30.90 1.84 9.82
CA ALA A 59 30.41 1.69 11.19
C ALA A 59 30.31 3.03 11.94
N LEU A 60 29.47 3.08 12.98
CA LEU A 60 29.47 4.15 13.97
C LEU A 60 30.71 4.03 14.86
N LEU A 61 31.54 5.06 14.87
CA LEU A 61 32.72 5.11 15.74
C LEU A 61 32.43 5.84 17.05
N MET A 62 31.74 6.98 17.00
CA MET A 62 31.45 7.76 18.20
C MET A 62 30.16 8.56 18.07
N TYR A 63 29.37 8.62 19.15
CA TYR A 63 28.18 9.46 19.27
C TYR A 63 28.08 10.11 20.65
N THR A 64 27.67 11.39 20.67
CA THR A 64 27.24 12.11 21.88
C THR A 64 26.32 13.25 21.47
N ASP A 65 25.40 13.62 22.34
CA ASP A 65 24.39 14.65 22.11
C ASP A 65 24.01 15.38 23.40
N ASP A 66 23.07 16.33 23.34
CA ASP A 66 22.59 17.02 24.53
C ASP A 66 21.08 16.95 24.77
N ARG A 67 20.32 16.43 23.80
CA ARG A 67 18.85 16.25 23.78
C ARG A 67 18.04 17.55 23.86
N VAL A 68 18.45 18.47 24.73
CA VAL A 68 17.76 19.71 25.09
C VAL A 68 17.91 20.73 23.98
N TYR A 69 19.13 20.96 23.48
CA TYR A 69 19.40 21.95 22.44
C TYR A 69 19.55 21.32 21.05
N ARG A 70 19.48 19.98 20.99
CA ARG A 70 19.59 19.17 19.77
C ARG A 70 20.97 19.27 19.13
N ASP A 71 21.98 19.53 19.95
CA ASP A 71 23.36 19.50 19.52
C ASP A 71 23.90 18.07 19.57
N TYR A 72 24.78 17.72 18.64
CA TYR A 72 25.39 16.39 18.59
C TYR A 72 26.73 16.36 17.86
N PHE A 73 27.49 15.31 18.14
CA PHE A 73 28.63 14.86 17.34
C PHE A 73 28.40 13.39 16.96
N GLU A 74 28.47 13.09 15.67
CA GLU A 74 28.39 11.73 15.12
C GLU A 74 29.62 11.50 14.23
N LEU A 75 30.49 10.57 14.64
CA LEU A 75 31.64 10.14 13.86
C LEU A 75 31.38 8.72 13.33
N THR A 76 31.48 8.56 12.02
CA THR A 76 31.29 7.28 11.31
C THR A 76 32.48 6.97 10.43
N LEU A 77 32.81 5.70 10.32
CA LEU A 77 33.57 5.16 9.20
C LEU A 77 32.56 4.88 8.08
N LEU A 78 32.82 5.38 6.87
CA LEU A 78 31.94 5.24 5.71
C LEU A 78 32.78 4.87 4.48
N VAL A 79 32.67 3.62 4.05
CA VAL A 79 33.44 3.06 2.92
C VAL A 79 34.95 3.36 3.07
N GLY A 80 35.48 3.11 4.26
CA GLY A 80 36.91 3.30 4.57
C GLY A 80 37.35 4.76 4.77
N ALA A 81 36.45 5.75 4.76
CA ALA A 81 36.77 7.15 5.07
C ALA A 81 36.06 7.60 6.36
N LEU A 82 36.68 8.49 7.14
CA LEU A 82 35.99 9.07 8.30
C LEU A 82 35.05 10.17 7.88
N GLN A 83 33.90 10.22 8.55
CA GLN A 83 32.91 11.27 8.42
C GLN A 83 32.43 11.73 9.79
N LEU A 84 32.60 13.03 10.05
CA LEU A 84 32.07 13.70 11.22
C LEU A 84 30.89 14.58 10.84
N LYS A 85 29.73 14.34 11.45
CA LYS A 85 28.59 15.27 11.44
C LYS A 85 28.51 15.97 12.79
N VAL A 86 28.35 17.28 12.75
CA VAL A 86 28.20 18.12 13.96
C VAL A 86 27.00 19.01 13.80
N ASN A 87 26.18 19.09 14.84
CA ASN A 87 25.22 20.18 15.01
C ASN A 87 25.53 20.91 16.31
N LEU A 88 25.75 22.22 16.21
CA LEU A 88 25.93 23.10 17.36
C LEU A 88 25.19 24.41 17.15
N GLY A 89 24.25 24.75 18.04
CA GLY A 89 23.49 25.99 17.97
C GLY A 89 22.68 26.14 16.66
N GLY A 90 22.29 25.02 16.05
CA GLY A 90 21.60 24.97 14.76
C GLY A 90 22.50 25.02 13.53
N SER A 91 23.83 25.06 13.68
CA SER A 91 24.78 24.95 12.58
C SER A 91 25.19 23.51 12.33
N HIS A 92 24.73 22.98 11.21
CA HIS A 92 25.02 21.63 10.74
C HIS A 92 26.24 21.64 9.81
N VAL A 93 27.29 20.90 10.17
CA VAL A 93 28.49 20.74 9.34
C VAL A 93 28.86 19.27 9.19
N ARG A 94 29.45 18.93 8.04
CA ARG A 94 29.91 17.59 7.71
C ARG A 94 31.35 17.65 7.19
N LEU A 95 32.24 16.88 7.80
CA LEU A 95 33.65 16.80 7.44
C LEU A 95 33.97 15.36 7.06
N ASN A 96 34.68 15.14 5.95
CA ASN A 96 35.18 13.82 5.55
C ASN A 96 36.71 13.86 5.45
N VAL A 97 37.40 12.82 5.95
CA VAL A 97 38.86 12.73 5.88
C VAL A 97 39.34 11.28 5.77
N GLY A 98 40.44 11.07 5.05
CA GLY A 98 41.07 9.76 4.86
C GLY A 98 40.34 8.86 3.87
N ASN A 99 40.94 7.71 3.61
CA ASN A 99 40.44 6.63 2.77
C ASN A 99 41.11 5.31 3.17
N ASN A 100 40.49 4.17 2.85
CA ASN A 100 41.00 2.83 3.15
C ASN A 100 41.38 2.60 4.64
N LEU A 101 40.72 3.26 5.57
CA LEU A 101 41.01 3.18 7.01
C LEU A 101 40.50 1.88 7.68
N ASN A 102 40.00 0.95 6.87
CA ASN A 102 39.60 -0.39 7.25
C ASN A 102 40.64 -1.43 6.81
N ASP A 103 41.91 -1.04 6.74
CA ASP A 103 43.08 -1.85 6.36
C ASP A 103 43.60 -2.75 7.49
N SER A 104 42.86 -2.81 8.61
CA SER A 104 43.28 -3.50 9.83
C SER A 104 44.60 -2.97 10.41
N GLN A 105 44.93 -1.69 10.22
CA GLN A 105 46.00 -0.99 10.93
C GLN A 105 45.43 0.00 11.96
N TRP A 106 46.28 0.45 12.88
CA TRP A 106 45.91 1.46 13.87
C TRP A 106 45.89 2.85 13.25
N HIS A 107 44.73 3.51 13.29
CA HIS A 107 44.56 4.90 12.87
C HIS A 107 44.22 5.79 14.07
N LYS A 108 44.88 6.93 14.19
CA LYS A 108 44.62 7.91 15.24
C LYS A 108 43.62 8.95 14.75
N VAL A 109 42.43 8.97 15.35
CA VAL A 109 41.43 10.00 15.07
C VAL A 109 41.40 11.06 16.17
N SER A 110 41.23 12.32 15.78
CA SER A 110 41.04 13.42 16.71
C SER A 110 40.02 14.42 16.17
N ILE A 111 39.03 14.72 16.99
CA ILE A 111 38.07 15.82 16.82
C ILE A 111 38.57 16.96 17.71
N SER A 112 38.87 18.11 17.13
CA SER A 112 39.29 19.30 17.85
C SER A 112 38.35 20.45 17.56
N ARG A 113 37.96 21.16 18.61
CA ARG A 113 37.15 22.37 18.55
C ARG A 113 37.96 23.54 19.09
N GLN A 114 38.03 24.61 18.31
CA GLN A 114 38.65 25.87 18.70
C GLN A 114 37.71 27.02 18.34
N GLY A 115 36.96 27.52 19.32
CA GLY A 115 35.92 28.54 19.13
C GLY A 115 34.81 28.07 18.18
N ARG A 116 34.83 28.63 16.96
CA ARG A 116 33.89 28.35 15.87
C ARG A 116 34.40 27.27 14.91
N THR A 117 35.65 26.88 15.00
CA THR A 117 36.27 25.94 14.08
C THR A 117 36.21 24.54 14.65
N VAL A 118 35.69 23.60 13.87
CA VAL A 118 35.75 22.16 14.14
C VAL A 118 36.72 21.54 13.15
N THR A 119 37.66 20.76 13.65
CA THR A 119 38.66 20.04 12.88
C THR A 119 38.51 18.56 13.13
N LEU A 120 38.39 17.78 12.06
CA LEU A 120 38.52 16.33 12.06
C LEU A 120 39.89 15.96 11.51
N SER A 121 40.61 15.11 12.24
CA SER A 121 41.92 14.61 11.82
C SER A 121 41.99 13.09 11.94
N VAL A 122 42.67 12.46 10.99
CA VAL A 122 43.06 11.06 11.01
C VAL A 122 44.53 10.96 10.61
N ASP A 123 45.35 10.38 11.47
CA ASP A 123 46.80 10.30 11.33
C ASP A 123 47.43 11.67 11.05
N GLN A 124 47.88 11.92 9.81
CA GLN A 124 48.49 13.19 9.38
C GLN A 124 47.53 14.07 8.55
N LEU A 125 46.32 13.59 8.26
CA LEU A 125 45.34 14.30 7.45
C LEU A 125 44.36 15.06 8.36
N SER A 126 43.99 16.28 7.97
CA SER A 126 43.02 17.09 8.72
C SER A 126 42.13 17.92 7.80
N VAL A 127 40.85 18.04 8.16
CA VAL A 127 39.88 18.92 7.51
C VAL A 127 39.20 19.77 8.58
N SER A 128 39.01 21.06 8.31
CA SER A 128 38.39 22.01 9.22
C SER A 128 37.22 22.72 8.58
N GLN A 129 36.19 23.01 9.37
CA GLN A 129 35.00 23.76 8.96
C GLN A 129 34.61 24.77 10.05
N GLU A 130 34.14 25.95 9.66
CA GLU A 130 33.58 26.93 10.58
C GLU A 130 32.08 26.69 10.86
N LEU A 131 31.67 26.96 12.09
CA LEU A 131 30.29 26.93 12.56
C LEU A 131 29.65 28.32 12.52
N TYR A 132 28.41 28.36 12.04
CA TYR A 132 27.61 29.59 11.94
C TYR A 132 26.57 29.65 13.08
N GLY A 133 25.98 30.83 13.35
CA GLY A 133 24.96 30.96 14.40
C GLY A 133 25.44 31.50 15.75
N GLN A 134 24.52 31.55 16.72
CA GLN A 134 24.72 32.07 18.07
C GLN A 134 24.63 30.93 19.10
N ASN A 135 25.36 31.02 20.22
CA ASN A 135 25.37 30.01 21.28
C ASN A 135 25.89 28.61 20.86
N LEU A 136 27.12 28.55 20.37
CA LEU A 136 27.74 27.31 19.91
C LEU A 136 28.18 26.34 21.04
N GLU A 137 28.00 26.69 22.31
CA GLU A 137 28.48 25.88 23.43
C GLU A 137 27.73 24.54 23.50
N PHE A 138 28.45 23.42 23.40
CA PHE A 138 27.85 22.09 23.36
C PHE A 138 27.22 21.72 24.71
N GLY A 139 25.90 21.59 24.74
CA GLY A 139 25.07 21.01 25.81
C GLY A 139 25.19 21.60 27.22
N ARG A 140 26.06 22.60 27.47
CA ARG A 140 26.13 23.41 28.70
C ARG A 140 26.10 22.57 29.98
N GLY A 141 26.85 21.47 30.02
CA GLY A 141 26.91 20.56 31.16
C GLY A 141 25.80 19.51 31.24
N ARG A 142 24.91 19.41 30.24
CA ARG A 142 23.84 18.40 30.15
C ARG A 142 24.06 17.34 29.07
N ASN A 143 25.28 17.28 28.55
CA ASN A 143 25.68 16.38 27.47
C ASN A 143 25.46 14.93 27.90
N SER A 144 25.01 14.11 26.97
CA SER A 144 24.93 12.67 27.15
C SER A 144 26.33 12.07 27.27
N PRO A 145 26.43 10.83 27.78
CA PRO A 145 27.65 10.04 27.71
C PRO A 145 28.20 9.99 26.29
N VAL A 146 29.52 9.78 26.16
CA VAL A 146 30.12 9.48 24.87
C VAL A 146 30.02 7.98 24.64
N PHE A 147 29.37 7.59 23.56
CA PHE A 147 29.28 6.21 23.12
C PHE A 147 30.32 5.97 22.03
N ILE A 148 31.08 4.88 22.15
CA ILE A 148 32.03 4.42 21.13
C ILE A 148 31.55 3.08 20.59
N GLY A 149 31.53 2.98 19.27
CA GLY A 149 31.28 1.76 18.51
C GLY A 149 29.82 1.28 18.38
N GLY A 150 28.89 1.87 19.13
CA GLY A 150 27.48 1.51 19.09
C GLY A 150 26.70 2.23 20.19
N LEU A 151 25.41 1.94 20.33
CA LEU A 151 24.57 2.44 21.42
C LEU A 151 23.89 1.28 22.16
N PRO A 152 23.56 1.46 23.45
CA PRO A 152 22.73 0.51 24.20
C PRO A 152 21.43 0.16 23.47
N SER A 153 21.07 -1.12 23.47
CA SER A 153 19.87 -1.62 22.76
C SER A 153 18.57 -1.03 23.31
N GLU A 154 18.54 -0.61 24.57
CA GLU A 154 17.40 0.07 25.21
C GLU A 154 16.98 1.36 24.49
N TYR A 155 17.89 2.01 23.75
CA TYR A 155 17.54 3.17 22.93
C TYR A 155 16.67 2.83 21.71
N ARG A 156 16.50 1.54 21.34
CA ARG A 156 15.52 1.12 20.32
C ARG A 156 14.09 1.38 20.75
N ASP A 157 13.78 1.18 22.02
CA ASP A 157 12.43 1.42 22.56
C ASP A 157 12.27 2.88 23.02
N ARG A 158 13.38 3.57 23.26
CA ARG A 158 13.44 4.95 23.77
C ARG A 158 14.07 5.93 22.79
N GLN A 159 13.76 5.79 21.49
CA GLN A 159 14.37 6.60 20.42
C GLN A 159 14.16 8.11 20.62
N SER A 160 13.09 8.53 21.30
CA SER A 160 12.85 9.94 21.65
C SER A 160 13.89 10.55 22.59
N GLU A 161 14.72 9.72 23.23
CA GLU A 161 15.83 10.17 24.07
C GLU A 161 17.08 10.51 23.27
N LEU A 162 17.14 10.24 21.97
CA LEU A 162 18.27 10.59 21.11
C LEU A 162 17.94 11.82 20.27
N THR A 163 18.90 12.74 20.16
CA THR A 163 18.80 13.88 19.24
C THR A 163 18.75 13.42 17.78
N LEU A 164 19.57 12.42 17.43
CA LEU A 164 19.56 11.76 16.13
C LEU A 164 18.98 10.36 16.27
N GLN A 165 17.68 10.20 16.03
CA GLN A 165 17.00 8.90 16.19
C GLN A 165 17.56 7.82 15.26
N HIS A 166 18.02 8.19 14.06
CA HIS A 166 18.56 7.23 13.10
C HIS A 166 19.90 6.61 13.53
N VAL A 167 20.60 7.19 14.51
CA VAL A 167 21.92 6.72 14.94
C VAL A 167 21.88 5.30 15.50
N ILE A 168 20.74 4.86 16.06
CA ILE A 168 20.54 3.50 16.58
C ILE A 168 20.54 2.42 15.48
N TYR A 169 20.38 2.83 14.22
CA TYR A 169 20.41 1.94 13.05
C TYR A 169 21.74 1.99 12.30
N GLN A 170 22.71 2.80 12.75
CA GLN A 170 24.04 2.78 12.17
C GLN A 170 24.70 1.39 12.37
N PRO A 171 25.54 0.92 11.44
CA PRO A 171 26.28 -0.32 11.65
C PRO A 171 27.18 -0.21 12.88
N PHE A 172 27.20 -1.23 13.73
CA PHE A 172 28.02 -1.20 14.95
C PHE A 172 29.47 -1.54 14.60
N PHE A 173 30.39 -0.90 15.30
CA PHE A 173 31.81 -1.10 15.12
C PHE A 173 32.24 -2.48 15.63
N ASN A 174 32.90 -3.22 14.76
CA ASN A 174 33.68 -4.42 15.07
C ASN A 174 35.15 -4.06 14.88
N GLY A 175 35.95 -4.14 15.93
CA GLY A 175 37.35 -3.78 15.90
C GLY A 175 37.88 -3.32 17.25
N ASP A 176 39.15 -2.90 17.26
CA ASP A 176 39.86 -2.51 18.46
C ASP A 176 39.88 -0.99 18.65
N ILE A 177 39.74 -0.56 19.90
CA ILE A 177 39.84 0.84 20.31
C ILE A 177 40.87 0.98 21.43
N ARG A 178 41.68 2.03 21.40
CA ARG A 178 42.57 2.38 22.52
C ARG A 178 42.76 3.90 22.64
N ASN A 179 43.37 4.29 23.75
CA ASN A 179 43.81 5.68 23.98
C ASN A 179 42.69 6.73 23.85
N VAL A 180 41.51 6.43 24.40
CA VAL A 180 40.42 7.41 24.48
C VAL A 180 40.83 8.54 25.42
N LEU A 181 40.86 9.77 24.90
CA LEU A 181 41.35 10.97 25.59
C LEU A 181 40.44 12.17 25.32
N TYR A 182 40.08 12.90 26.36
CA TYR A 182 39.29 14.13 26.28
C TYR A 182 40.09 15.34 26.74
N SER A 183 39.85 16.49 26.11
CA SER A 183 40.17 17.82 26.63
C SER A 183 38.86 18.56 26.82
N ASN A 184 38.56 18.93 28.06
CA ASN A 184 37.36 19.69 28.42
C ASN A 184 37.72 21.17 28.57
N CYS A 185 36.98 22.06 27.90
CA CYS A 185 37.09 23.52 28.03
C CYS A 185 38.54 24.07 27.96
N GLY A 186 39.39 23.45 27.13
CA GLY A 186 40.78 23.82 26.89
C GLY A 186 41.77 23.35 27.96
N ALA A 187 41.32 22.51 28.91
CA ALA A 187 42.15 21.94 29.96
C ALA A 187 43.06 20.81 29.45
N MET A 188 43.91 20.26 30.33
CA MET A 188 44.79 19.13 30.01
C MET A 188 43.98 17.89 29.58
N LEU A 189 44.60 17.07 28.72
CA LEU A 189 44.03 15.79 28.28
C LEU A 189 43.83 14.84 29.47
N ILE A 190 42.64 14.28 29.58
CA ILE A 190 42.24 13.29 30.58
C ILE A 190 41.83 11.97 29.93
N ARG A 191 42.04 10.87 30.66
CA ARG A 191 41.45 9.57 30.32
C ARG A 191 40.06 9.50 30.96
N PRO A 192 38.96 9.51 30.19
CA PRO A 192 37.62 9.42 30.75
C PRO A 192 37.38 8.05 31.35
N LYS A 193 36.60 7.98 32.42
CA LYS A 193 36.16 6.69 32.99
C LYS A 193 35.15 6.04 32.05
N MET A 194 35.37 4.78 31.70
CA MET A 194 34.34 3.92 31.11
C MET A 194 33.29 3.63 32.19
N LEU A 195 32.07 4.07 31.94
CA LEU A 195 30.96 3.96 32.88
C LEU A 195 30.23 2.63 32.76
N ASP A 196 30.13 2.13 31.53
CA ASP A 196 29.36 0.95 31.18
C ASP A 196 29.82 0.44 29.80
N HIS A 197 29.58 -0.84 29.51
CA HIS A 197 29.95 -1.44 28.24
C HIS A 197 29.17 -2.73 28.02
N PHE A 198 29.04 -3.10 26.75
CA PHE A 198 28.47 -4.37 26.35
C PHE A 198 29.19 -4.85 25.09
N GLY A 199 29.42 -6.16 24.95
CA GLY A 199 30.06 -6.74 23.76
C GLY A 199 31.55 -6.40 23.59
N ILE A 200 32.24 -6.13 24.71
CA ILE A 200 33.72 -6.03 24.72
C ILE A 200 34.30 -7.42 24.95
N VAL A 201 35.19 -7.85 24.05
CA VAL A 201 35.86 -9.15 24.13
C VAL A 201 37.14 -9.03 24.97
N GLY A 202 37.25 -9.82 26.05
CA GLY A 202 38.47 -9.92 26.88
C GLY A 202 39.42 -11.03 26.42
N GLU A 203 40.65 -11.07 26.95
CA GLU A 203 41.70 -12.06 26.63
C GLU A 203 41.32 -13.54 26.93
N THR A 204 40.20 -13.77 27.64
CA THR A 204 39.61 -15.09 27.90
C THR A 204 38.24 -15.21 27.25
N SER A 205 38.16 -15.04 25.92
CA SER A 205 36.88 -15.18 25.22
C SER A 205 36.51 -16.67 25.05
N LEU A 206 35.29 -17.02 25.48
CA LEU A 206 34.69 -18.35 25.30
C LEU A 206 34.10 -18.54 23.87
N CYS A 207 34.10 -17.48 23.06
CA CYS A 207 33.64 -17.49 21.67
C CYS A 207 34.65 -18.21 20.76
N THR A 208 34.46 -19.51 20.56
CA THR A 208 35.17 -20.27 19.52
C THR A 208 34.65 -19.91 18.13
N LYS A 209 35.51 -19.99 17.11
CA LYS A 209 35.31 -19.44 15.76
C LYS A 209 34.09 -19.96 14.98
N ASP A 210 33.40 -20.99 15.50
CA ASP A 210 32.28 -21.69 14.85
C ASP A 210 31.03 -21.83 15.74
N LEU A 211 30.96 -21.14 16.89
CA LEU A 211 29.80 -21.27 17.79
C LEU A 211 28.50 -20.75 17.16
N CYS A 212 28.57 -19.60 16.48
CA CYS A 212 27.42 -19.01 15.80
C CYS A 212 27.45 -19.34 14.31
N LYS A 213 26.43 -20.06 13.84
CA LYS A 213 26.29 -20.46 12.44
C LYS A 213 25.80 -19.29 11.58
N ASN A 214 25.87 -19.46 10.26
CA ASN A 214 25.21 -18.59 9.28
C ASN A 214 25.54 -17.08 9.40
N GLY A 215 26.75 -16.76 9.88
CA GLY A 215 27.21 -15.37 10.02
C GLY A 215 26.71 -14.65 11.28
N GLY A 216 26.17 -15.40 12.27
CA GLY A 216 25.83 -14.85 13.57
C GLY A 216 27.05 -14.34 14.35
N VAL A 217 26.88 -13.28 15.13
CA VAL A 217 27.98 -12.71 15.94
C VAL A 217 27.94 -13.34 17.32
N CYS A 218 29.05 -13.97 17.75
CA CYS A 218 29.16 -14.49 19.10
C CYS A 218 29.37 -13.34 20.10
N ILE A 219 28.53 -13.30 21.12
CA ILE A 219 28.55 -12.30 22.20
C ILE A 219 28.88 -12.97 23.53
N THR A 220 29.80 -12.38 24.30
CA THR A 220 30.16 -12.87 25.64
C THR A 220 29.56 -11.94 26.71
N MET A 221 28.72 -12.47 27.59
CA MET A 221 28.17 -11.74 28.74
C MET A 221 28.65 -12.37 30.04
N ASP A 222 29.52 -11.67 30.80
CA ASP A 222 30.01 -11.97 32.16
C ASP A 222 30.62 -13.37 32.42
N THR A 223 29.96 -14.47 32.04
CA THR A 223 30.44 -15.86 31.99
C THR A 223 29.71 -16.77 30.97
N GLU A 224 28.76 -16.25 30.16
CA GLU A 224 27.95 -17.01 29.19
C GLU A 224 28.14 -16.50 27.75
N THR A 225 28.05 -17.40 26.77
CA THR A 225 28.12 -17.08 25.32
C THR A 225 26.74 -17.16 24.68
N LYS A 226 26.39 -16.16 23.86
CA LYS A 226 25.13 -16.11 23.09
C LYS A 226 25.43 -15.76 21.64
N CYS A 227 24.57 -16.13 20.70
CA CYS A 227 24.67 -15.67 19.33
C CYS A 227 23.68 -14.53 19.04
N ASP A 228 24.19 -13.44 18.49
CA ASP A 228 23.38 -12.38 17.89
C ASP A 228 23.10 -12.71 16.43
N CYS A 229 21.91 -13.26 16.18
CA CYS A 229 21.43 -13.65 14.85
C CYS A 229 20.68 -12.52 14.13
N SER A 230 20.52 -11.36 14.76
CA SER A 230 19.67 -10.26 14.27
C SER A 230 20.05 -9.70 12.90
N ARG A 231 21.30 -9.91 12.48
CA ARG A 231 21.86 -9.51 11.17
C ARG A 231 21.92 -10.64 10.15
N THR A 232 21.43 -11.81 10.52
CA THR A 232 21.34 -12.98 9.66
C THR A 232 19.89 -13.20 9.24
N ASP A 233 19.70 -14.01 8.21
CA ASP A 233 18.38 -14.57 7.87
C ASP A 233 18.05 -15.78 8.77
N TYR A 234 18.69 -15.90 9.94
CA TYR A 234 18.59 -17.05 10.83
C TYR A 234 18.29 -16.63 12.29
N GLU A 235 17.71 -17.54 13.03
CA GLU A 235 17.30 -17.48 14.43
C GLU A 235 17.68 -18.79 15.14
N GLY A 236 17.40 -18.89 16.44
CA GLY A 236 17.86 -19.99 17.29
C GLY A 236 19.07 -19.60 18.15
N GLU A 237 19.49 -20.50 19.02
CA GLU A 237 20.54 -20.24 20.02
C GLU A 237 21.90 -19.99 19.38
N PHE A 238 22.13 -20.60 18.22
CA PHE A 238 23.36 -20.57 17.43
C PHE A 238 23.12 -20.06 15.99
N CYS A 239 22.01 -19.37 15.74
CA CYS A 239 21.60 -18.92 14.41
C CYS A 239 21.47 -20.07 13.40
N GLU A 240 20.99 -21.22 13.86
CA GLU A 240 20.89 -22.47 13.11
C GLU A 240 19.60 -22.62 12.31
N THR A 241 18.55 -21.88 12.68
CA THR A 241 17.21 -21.99 12.09
C THR A 241 16.97 -20.83 11.15
N GLU A 242 16.49 -21.05 9.92
CA GLU A 242 16.17 -19.92 9.02
C GLU A 242 14.97 -19.13 9.57
N THR A 243 15.11 -17.80 9.69
CA THR A 243 14.03 -16.91 10.15
C THR A 243 12.81 -17.00 9.24
N GLN A 244 11.64 -16.79 9.86
CA GLN A 244 10.36 -16.77 9.18
C GLN A 244 10.40 -15.90 7.91
N LYS A 245 10.00 -16.49 6.78
CA LYS A 245 10.10 -15.90 5.44
C LYS A 245 9.44 -14.51 5.42
N SER A 246 10.18 -13.46 5.06
CA SER A 246 9.65 -12.10 4.82
C SER A 246 8.87 -11.99 3.50
N GLU A 247 8.01 -12.97 3.24
CA GLU A 247 7.10 -13.02 2.09
C GLU A 247 5.85 -12.18 2.37
N ALA A 248 5.40 -11.45 1.37
CA ALA A 248 4.21 -10.62 1.40
C ALA A 248 3.37 -10.91 0.14
N THR A 249 2.09 -11.24 0.33
CA THR A 249 1.12 -11.40 -0.76
C THR A 249 0.32 -10.10 -0.92
N PHE A 250 0.34 -9.55 -2.13
CA PHE A 250 -0.43 -8.39 -2.58
C PHE A 250 -1.57 -8.85 -3.48
N PHE A 251 -2.78 -8.35 -3.26
CA PHE A 251 -3.99 -8.73 -3.99
C PHE A 251 -4.39 -7.74 -5.09
N GLY A 252 -3.61 -6.65 -5.26
CA GLY A 252 -3.82 -5.66 -6.32
C GLY A 252 -4.54 -4.39 -5.86
N SER A 253 -4.60 -4.14 -4.55
CA SER A 253 -5.14 -2.88 -3.99
C SER A 253 -4.31 -2.32 -2.83
N GLU A 254 -3.27 -3.06 -2.42
CA GLU A 254 -2.47 -2.80 -1.23
C GLU A 254 -1.12 -2.20 -1.61
N TYR A 255 -0.50 -1.51 -0.65
CA TYR A 255 0.87 -1.05 -0.80
C TYR A 255 1.55 -0.87 0.56
N ILE A 256 2.88 -0.93 0.53
CA ILE A 256 3.74 -0.57 1.67
C ILE A 256 4.35 0.77 1.33
N PHE A 257 4.39 1.69 2.28
CA PHE A 257 5.17 2.91 2.12
C PHE A 257 5.95 3.29 3.37
N TYR A 258 7.06 3.98 3.14
CA TYR A 258 7.93 4.51 4.18
C TYR A 258 8.08 6.01 3.95
N ASP A 259 7.73 6.80 4.95
CA ASP A 259 7.80 8.27 4.89
C ASP A 259 9.01 8.78 5.69
N PHE A 260 9.99 9.38 5.00
CA PHE A 260 11.15 9.96 5.67
C PHE A 260 10.77 11.18 6.53
N MET A 261 9.69 11.88 6.20
CA MET A 261 9.20 13.03 6.99
C MET A 261 8.64 12.59 8.35
N ALA A 262 8.04 11.40 8.43
CA ALA A 262 7.56 10.84 9.69
C ALA A 262 8.69 10.62 10.71
N GLN A 263 9.94 10.54 10.23
CA GLN A 263 11.16 10.46 11.05
C GLN A 263 11.79 11.82 11.39
N ARG A 264 11.14 12.94 11.03
CA ARG A 264 11.69 14.31 11.15
C ARG A 264 13.02 14.51 10.39
N THR A 265 13.31 13.65 9.42
CA THR A 265 14.35 13.83 8.41
C THR A 265 13.69 14.38 7.15
N ASP A 266 14.03 15.60 6.74
CA ASP A 266 13.34 16.28 5.63
C ASP A 266 13.48 15.54 4.29
N HIS A 267 14.59 14.84 4.06
CA HIS A 267 14.86 14.02 2.87
C HIS A 267 16.14 13.19 3.07
N ILE A 268 16.34 12.17 2.24
CA ILE A 268 17.65 11.52 2.07
C ILE A 268 18.18 11.86 0.69
N SER A 269 19.43 12.29 0.65
CA SER A 269 20.18 12.54 -0.57
C SER A 269 21.29 11.50 -0.69
N SER A 270 21.29 10.70 -1.75
CA SER A 270 22.24 9.59 -1.94
C SER A 270 23.09 9.74 -3.20
N GLN A 271 24.34 9.26 -3.15
CA GLN A 271 25.19 9.10 -4.35
C GLN A 271 25.15 7.68 -4.91
N SER A 272 24.81 6.71 -4.07
CA SER A 272 24.70 5.31 -4.43
C SER A 272 23.42 4.71 -3.88
N ASP A 273 22.69 3.97 -4.72
CA ASP A 273 21.47 3.26 -4.32
C ASP A 273 21.50 1.80 -4.75
N ARG A 274 20.86 0.94 -3.96
CA ARG A 274 20.57 -0.45 -4.29
C ARG A 274 19.11 -0.74 -3.95
N VAL A 275 18.36 -1.20 -4.94
CA VAL A 275 17.00 -1.73 -4.78
C VAL A 275 17.06 -3.22 -5.10
N GLU A 276 16.65 -4.05 -4.16
CA GLU A 276 16.69 -5.50 -4.30
C GLU A 276 15.41 -6.11 -3.77
N PHE A 277 14.78 -6.99 -4.54
CA PHE A 277 13.63 -7.77 -4.09
C PHE A 277 13.41 -8.99 -4.97
N TYR A 278 12.65 -9.94 -4.45
CA TYR A 278 12.10 -11.03 -5.23
C TYR A 278 10.62 -10.79 -5.45
N PHE A 279 10.10 -11.17 -6.61
CA PHE A 279 8.67 -11.09 -6.92
C PHE A 279 8.18 -12.33 -7.67
N ARG A 280 6.88 -12.63 -7.53
CA ARG A 280 6.17 -13.73 -8.24
C ARG A 280 4.78 -13.24 -8.64
N THR A 281 4.42 -13.33 -9.92
CA THR A 281 3.12 -12.84 -10.41
C THR A 281 2.71 -13.46 -11.76
N GLU A 282 1.40 -13.48 -12.04
CA GLU A 282 0.80 -13.72 -13.36
C GLU A 282 0.29 -12.42 -14.00
N GLN A 283 0.34 -11.31 -13.27
CA GLN A 283 -0.13 -10.01 -13.74
C GLN A 283 0.82 -9.46 -14.81
N HIS A 284 0.35 -9.25 -16.02
CA HIS A 284 1.20 -8.76 -17.12
C HIS A 284 1.72 -7.33 -16.94
N SER A 285 1.13 -6.50 -16.07
CA SER A 285 1.60 -5.14 -15.78
C SER A 285 1.19 -4.68 -14.39
N GLY A 286 2.16 -4.22 -13.59
CA GLY A 286 1.96 -3.85 -12.19
C GLY A 286 3.11 -3.01 -11.63
N PHE A 287 2.79 -2.13 -10.69
CA PHE A 287 3.74 -1.25 -10.02
C PHE A 287 4.60 -2.01 -9.00
N LEU A 288 5.92 -2.01 -9.12
CA LEU A 288 6.77 -2.78 -8.21
C LEU A 288 7.34 -1.92 -7.08
N PHE A 289 8.03 -0.83 -7.42
CA PHE A 289 8.77 -0.03 -6.45
C PHE A 289 8.93 1.42 -6.90
N TYR A 290 8.96 2.35 -5.95
CA TYR A 290 9.30 3.75 -6.18
C TYR A 290 10.04 4.35 -4.98
N THR A 291 11.01 5.23 -5.26
CA THR A 291 11.55 6.19 -4.29
C THR A 291 11.79 7.54 -4.97
N GLY A 292 11.60 8.65 -4.26
CA GLY A 292 11.95 9.96 -4.80
C GLY A 292 11.26 11.17 -4.17
N GLU A 293 11.56 12.35 -4.72
CA GLU A 293 10.89 13.63 -4.50
C GLU A 293 10.85 14.46 -5.80
N LYS A 294 9.66 14.94 -6.21
CA LYS A 294 9.48 15.84 -7.36
C LYS A 294 10.08 15.28 -8.65
N SER A 295 11.22 15.82 -9.10
CA SER A 295 11.92 15.44 -10.33
C SER A 295 12.93 14.30 -10.15
N ASP A 296 13.20 13.93 -8.90
CA ASP A 296 14.28 13.03 -8.54
C ASP A 296 13.65 11.73 -8.06
N TYR A 297 13.80 10.65 -8.82
CA TYR A 297 13.15 9.39 -8.50
C TYR A 297 13.79 8.18 -9.17
N ILE A 298 13.54 7.01 -8.57
CA ILE A 298 13.68 5.70 -9.18
C ILE A 298 12.29 5.06 -9.15
N SER A 299 11.82 4.60 -10.29
CA SER A 299 10.53 3.93 -10.47
C SER A 299 10.73 2.61 -11.20
N ILE A 300 10.18 1.52 -10.69
CA ILE A 300 10.33 0.16 -11.23
C ILE A 300 8.95 -0.45 -11.41
N ALA A 301 8.70 -1.01 -12.59
CA ALA A 301 7.41 -1.59 -12.95
C ALA A 301 7.58 -2.84 -13.82
N LEU A 302 6.62 -3.76 -13.68
CA LEU A 302 6.35 -4.81 -14.64
C LEU A 302 5.45 -4.23 -15.74
N ARG A 303 5.85 -4.38 -17.01
CA ARG A 303 5.13 -3.88 -18.18
C ARG A 303 5.14 -4.92 -19.28
N SER A 304 3.94 -5.36 -19.66
CA SER A 304 3.73 -6.41 -20.65
C SER A 304 4.60 -7.66 -20.45
N GLY A 305 4.80 -8.08 -19.19
CA GLY A 305 5.64 -9.22 -18.81
C GLY A 305 7.15 -8.97 -18.77
N THR A 306 7.58 -7.72 -18.96
CA THR A 306 9.01 -7.30 -18.93
C THR A 306 9.25 -6.27 -17.83
N ILE A 307 10.49 -6.10 -17.39
CA ILE A 307 10.82 -5.17 -16.30
C ILE A 307 11.37 -3.86 -16.87
N MET A 308 10.82 -2.74 -16.41
CA MET A 308 11.26 -1.40 -16.79
C MET A 308 11.48 -0.56 -15.54
N ALA A 309 12.64 0.11 -15.51
CA ALA A 309 12.93 1.16 -14.55
C ALA A 309 13.12 2.51 -15.24
N ILE A 310 12.68 3.58 -14.58
CA ILE A 310 13.01 4.96 -14.95
C ILE A 310 13.71 5.62 -13.77
N VAL A 311 14.85 6.23 -14.05
CA VAL A 311 15.63 6.99 -13.07
C VAL A 311 15.80 8.42 -13.56
N ASN A 312 15.53 9.38 -12.68
CA ASN A 312 15.76 10.80 -12.93
C ASN A 312 16.44 11.42 -11.70
N LEU A 313 17.49 12.22 -11.94
CA LEU A 313 18.22 12.98 -10.91
C LEU A 313 18.03 14.49 -11.13
N GLY A 314 16.87 14.91 -11.66
CA GLY A 314 16.59 16.29 -12.07
C GLY A 314 17.13 16.69 -13.45
N GLY A 315 18.05 15.91 -14.04
CA GLY A 315 18.68 16.17 -15.35
C GLY A 315 17.96 15.60 -16.57
N GLY A 316 16.93 14.77 -16.35
CA GLY A 316 16.19 14.08 -17.41
C GLY A 316 16.04 12.57 -17.14
N GLU A 317 15.00 11.97 -17.71
CA GLU A 317 14.67 10.56 -17.49
C GLU A 317 15.63 9.62 -18.24
N THR A 318 16.14 8.63 -17.52
CA THR A 318 16.92 7.52 -18.07
C THR A 318 16.11 6.23 -17.92
N LYS A 319 15.78 5.59 -19.03
CA LYS A 319 15.04 4.32 -19.05
C LYS A 319 16.00 3.14 -19.08
N VAL A 320 15.75 2.16 -18.21
CA VAL A 320 16.50 0.91 -18.12
C VAL A 320 15.50 -0.23 -18.23
N ASP A 321 15.48 -0.91 -19.35
CA ASP A 321 14.58 -2.02 -19.66
C ASP A 321 15.32 -3.35 -19.67
N VAL A 322 14.70 -4.38 -19.10
CA VAL A 322 15.13 -5.77 -19.21
C VAL A 322 13.98 -6.53 -19.88
N SER A 323 14.13 -6.77 -21.19
CA SER A 323 13.11 -7.34 -22.07
C SER A 323 13.72 -8.41 -22.99
N PRO A 324 14.06 -9.60 -22.47
CA PRO A 324 14.50 -10.73 -23.30
C PRO A 324 13.42 -11.15 -24.31
N SER A 325 13.81 -11.65 -25.49
CA SER A 325 12.89 -12.01 -26.58
C SER A 325 12.00 -13.21 -26.27
N ASP A 326 12.55 -14.20 -25.57
CA ASP A 326 11.93 -15.53 -25.38
C ASP A 326 11.61 -15.83 -23.91
N TYR A 327 11.66 -14.80 -23.05
CA TYR A 327 11.47 -14.96 -21.61
C TYR A 327 10.64 -13.81 -21.06
N ARG A 328 9.75 -14.12 -20.12
CA ARG A 328 8.85 -13.16 -19.47
C ARG A 328 8.89 -13.38 -17.97
N PHE A 329 8.60 -12.34 -17.21
CA PHE A 329 8.65 -12.35 -15.74
C PHE A 329 7.27 -12.39 -15.08
N ASP A 330 6.23 -12.69 -15.85
CA ASP A 330 4.83 -12.86 -15.42
C ASP A 330 4.38 -14.31 -15.53
N ASP A 331 5.29 -15.25 -15.27
CA ASP A 331 5.14 -16.71 -15.43
C ASP A 331 4.77 -17.45 -14.14
N ASN A 332 4.40 -16.70 -13.09
CA ASN A 332 4.14 -17.20 -11.73
C ASN A 332 5.34 -17.91 -11.06
N GLN A 333 6.57 -17.66 -11.50
CA GLN A 333 7.78 -18.09 -10.82
C GLN A 333 8.40 -16.94 -10.02
N TRP A 334 9.28 -17.28 -9.08
CA TRP A 334 10.04 -16.29 -8.34
C TRP A 334 11.17 -15.73 -9.20
N HIS A 335 11.20 -14.41 -9.35
CA HIS A 335 12.28 -13.68 -9.99
C HIS A 335 13.01 -12.79 -9.01
N HIS A 336 14.33 -12.65 -9.16
CA HIS A 336 15.19 -11.76 -8.38
C HIS A 336 15.48 -10.50 -9.17
N LEU A 337 15.06 -9.33 -8.66
CA LEU A 337 15.37 -8.05 -9.25
C LEU A 337 16.43 -7.32 -8.42
N LEU A 338 17.48 -6.87 -9.09
CA LEU A 338 18.55 -6.05 -8.52
C LEU A 338 18.79 -4.81 -9.39
N LEU A 339 18.52 -3.63 -8.84
CA LEU A 339 18.92 -2.36 -9.42
C LEU A 339 20.00 -1.71 -8.56
N THR A 340 21.12 -1.34 -9.18
CA THR A 340 22.22 -0.61 -8.54
C THR A 340 22.50 0.68 -9.28
N ARG A 341 22.58 1.79 -8.55
CA ARG A 341 23.02 3.09 -9.05
C ARG A 341 24.28 3.50 -8.32
N SER A 342 25.32 3.88 -9.06
CA SER A 342 26.53 4.49 -8.51
C SER A 342 26.82 5.78 -9.28
N SER A 343 26.65 6.92 -8.61
CA SER A 343 26.70 8.24 -9.24
C SER A 343 25.80 8.28 -10.47
N ARG A 344 26.36 8.41 -11.68
CA ARG A 344 25.63 8.48 -12.96
C ARG A 344 25.45 7.15 -13.70
N LYS A 345 25.88 6.02 -13.14
CA LYS A 345 25.69 4.71 -13.75
C LYS A 345 24.55 3.97 -13.05
N VAL A 346 23.60 3.48 -13.83
CA VAL A 346 22.51 2.63 -13.35
C VAL A 346 22.55 1.29 -14.07
N LYS A 347 22.45 0.22 -13.31
CA LYS A 347 22.40 -1.16 -13.81
C LYS A 347 21.21 -1.88 -13.18
N MET A 348 20.41 -2.52 -14.01
CA MET A 348 19.32 -3.40 -13.58
C MET A 348 19.62 -4.82 -14.03
N THR A 349 19.46 -5.79 -13.14
CA THR A 349 19.66 -7.21 -13.40
C THR A 349 18.47 -7.99 -12.88
N VAL A 350 17.96 -8.92 -13.68
CA VAL A 350 16.88 -9.84 -13.29
C VAL A 350 17.41 -11.28 -13.38
N ASP A 351 17.16 -12.06 -12.33
CA ASP A 351 17.60 -13.45 -12.12
C ASP A 351 19.12 -13.67 -12.22
N GLY A 352 19.91 -12.59 -12.11
CA GLY A 352 21.36 -12.60 -12.29
C GLY A 352 21.82 -12.79 -13.75
N ILE A 353 20.90 -13.02 -14.68
CA ILE A 353 21.21 -13.40 -16.08
C ILE A 353 20.93 -12.24 -17.03
N HIS A 354 19.79 -11.59 -16.89
CA HIS A 354 19.37 -10.54 -17.81
C HIS A 354 19.75 -9.17 -17.24
N SER A 355 20.65 -8.44 -17.90
CA SER A 355 21.20 -7.20 -17.35
C SER A 355 21.25 -6.07 -18.38
N THR A 356 20.88 -4.88 -17.94
CA THR A 356 20.95 -3.64 -18.73
C THR A 356 21.65 -2.57 -17.90
N GLU A 357 22.71 -1.98 -18.44
CA GLU A 357 23.41 -0.83 -17.85
C GLU A 357 23.23 0.41 -18.74
N ARG A 358 23.05 1.57 -18.11
CA ARG A 358 22.90 2.88 -18.75
C ARG A 358 23.65 3.94 -17.96
N SER A 359 24.17 4.93 -18.66
CA SER A 359 24.63 6.19 -18.09
C SER A 359 23.47 7.18 -18.06
N MET A 360 23.25 7.83 -16.92
CA MET A 360 22.16 8.77 -16.73
C MET A 360 22.42 10.10 -17.44
N VAL A 361 21.34 10.74 -17.87
CA VAL A 361 21.34 12.04 -18.56
C VAL A 361 21.59 13.18 -17.55
N GLY A 362 22.37 14.18 -17.96
CA GLY A 362 22.66 15.37 -17.16
C GLY A 362 23.93 15.25 -16.29
N THR A 363 24.14 16.26 -15.43
CA THR A 363 25.33 16.40 -14.57
C THR A 363 25.07 16.10 -13.10
N PHE A 364 23.80 16.02 -12.69
CA PHE A 364 23.43 15.70 -11.32
C PHE A 364 23.83 14.26 -10.96
N THR A 365 24.20 14.06 -9.69
CA THR A 365 24.72 12.79 -9.16
C THR A 365 24.00 12.33 -7.90
N MET A 366 23.22 13.23 -7.28
CA MET A 366 22.46 12.98 -6.07
C MET A 366 21.04 12.57 -6.42
N LEU A 367 20.46 11.65 -5.65
CA LEU A 367 19.03 11.32 -5.67
C LEU A 367 18.41 11.78 -4.35
N ASP A 368 17.49 12.73 -4.42
CA ASP A 368 16.71 13.14 -3.25
C ASP A 368 15.42 12.30 -3.13
N SER A 369 15.21 11.70 -1.95
CA SER A 369 14.07 10.83 -1.67
C SER A 369 13.36 11.24 -0.39
N LYS A 370 12.03 11.42 -0.48
CA LYS A 370 11.14 11.68 0.67
C LYS A 370 10.25 10.51 1.07
N VAL A 371 10.04 9.60 0.14
CA VAL A 371 9.13 8.48 0.34
C VAL A 371 9.56 7.28 -0.48
N LEU A 372 9.30 6.09 0.06
CA LEU A 372 9.40 4.81 -0.64
C LEU A 372 8.00 4.20 -0.76
N TYR A 373 7.70 3.57 -1.89
CA TYR A 373 6.48 2.80 -2.12
C TYR A 373 6.80 1.42 -2.71
N VAL A 374 6.05 0.41 -2.28
CA VAL A 374 6.16 -0.97 -2.75
C VAL A 374 4.77 -1.49 -3.08
N GLY A 375 4.60 -2.09 -4.26
CA GLY A 375 3.36 -2.73 -4.70
C GLY A 375 2.24 -1.79 -5.17
N GLY A 376 2.22 -0.53 -4.75
CA GLY A 376 1.24 0.45 -5.23
C GLY A 376 1.55 1.88 -4.82
N HIS A 377 0.75 2.84 -5.31
CA HIS A 377 0.96 4.25 -5.03
C HIS A 377 -0.37 5.05 -5.00
N PRO A 378 -0.66 5.81 -3.92
CA PRO A 378 -1.97 6.45 -3.69
C PRO A 378 -2.34 7.55 -4.70
N ARG A 379 -1.36 8.07 -5.46
CA ARG A 379 -1.54 9.14 -6.46
C ARG A 379 -0.94 8.79 -7.82
N ALA A 380 -0.97 7.52 -8.22
CA ALA A 380 -0.38 7.06 -9.49
C ALA A 380 -0.83 7.88 -10.72
N MET A 381 -2.07 8.41 -10.70
CA MET A 381 -2.63 9.24 -11.78
C MET A 381 -2.35 10.75 -11.66
N ARG A 382 -1.89 11.25 -10.50
CA ARG A 382 -1.69 12.69 -10.23
C ARG A 382 -0.23 13.15 -10.25
N MET A 383 0.74 12.23 -10.19
CA MET A 383 2.16 12.60 -10.19
C MET A 383 2.75 12.85 -11.58
N GLY A 384 2.17 12.31 -12.65
CA GLY A 384 2.48 12.64 -14.05
C GLY A 384 3.91 12.34 -14.56
N GLN A 385 4.91 12.28 -13.69
CA GLN A 385 6.32 12.06 -13.97
C GLN A 385 6.77 10.75 -13.30
N GLY A 386 7.52 9.92 -14.03
CA GLY A 386 8.14 8.70 -13.49
C GLY A 386 7.27 7.46 -13.25
N ILE A 387 5.95 7.59 -13.14
CA ILE A 387 5.05 6.42 -12.97
C ILE A 387 4.64 5.86 -14.33
N ILE A 388 5.05 4.62 -14.60
CA ILE A 388 4.96 3.96 -15.92
C ILE A 388 3.68 3.11 -16.05
N VAL A 389 3.13 2.68 -14.92
CA VAL A 389 1.93 1.84 -14.82
C VAL A 389 1.10 2.30 -13.62
N THR A 390 -0.23 2.28 -13.76
CA THR A 390 -1.17 2.68 -12.69
C THR A 390 -1.75 1.49 -11.93
N ASN A 391 -1.57 0.28 -12.45
CA ASN A 391 -2.06 -0.94 -11.81
C ASN A 391 -1.19 -1.26 -10.59
N TYR A 392 -1.85 -1.50 -9.46
CA TYR A 392 -1.19 -2.02 -8.27
C TYR A 392 -0.71 -3.44 -8.54
N PHE A 393 0.36 -3.84 -7.89
CA PHE A 393 0.92 -5.18 -8.00
C PHE A 393 0.02 -6.20 -7.32
N LYS A 394 -0.18 -7.30 -8.02
CA LYS A 394 -0.89 -8.49 -7.57
C LYS A 394 0.06 -9.66 -7.71
N GLY A 395 0.50 -10.23 -6.60
CA GLY A 395 1.56 -11.23 -6.58
C GLY A 395 2.19 -11.34 -5.21
N CYS A 396 3.32 -12.03 -5.12
CA CYS A 396 4.13 -12.07 -3.91
C CYS A 396 5.40 -11.26 -4.08
N MET A 397 5.89 -10.67 -2.99
CA MET A 397 7.25 -10.12 -2.89
C MET A 397 7.95 -10.64 -1.63
N LYS A 398 9.28 -10.71 -1.66
CA LYS A 398 10.10 -10.95 -0.45
C LYS A 398 11.44 -10.26 -0.53
N LYS A 399 12.06 -10.07 0.65
CA LYS A 399 13.36 -9.40 0.81
C LYS A 399 13.42 -8.05 0.09
N VAL A 400 12.44 -7.19 0.33
CA VAL A 400 12.37 -5.85 -0.29
C VAL A 400 13.32 -4.90 0.43
N ILE A 401 14.53 -4.80 -0.10
CA ILE A 401 15.66 -4.09 0.49
C ILE A 401 15.97 -2.83 -0.31
N TYR A 402 16.05 -1.71 0.40
CA TYR A 402 16.55 -0.45 -0.13
C TYR A 402 17.83 -0.04 0.62
N MET A 403 18.90 0.24 -0.11
CA MET A 403 20.11 0.84 0.44
C MET A 403 20.40 2.16 -0.25
N ALA A 404 20.77 3.17 0.54
CA ALA A 404 21.14 4.50 0.08
C ALA A 404 22.34 4.98 0.89
N ASP A 405 23.53 5.01 0.26
CA ASP A 405 24.81 5.23 0.92
C ASP A 405 25.01 4.37 2.19
N SER A 406 24.84 4.93 3.39
CA SER A 406 24.96 4.21 4.67
C SER A 406 23.64 3.63 5.19
N LEU A 407 22.51 4.01 4.61
CA LEU A 407 21.19 3.54 5.02
C LEU A 407 20.91 2.16 4.41
N LYS A 408 20.35 1.26 5.22
CA LYS A 408 19.76 -0.02 4.78
C LYS A 408 18.39 -0.20 5.41
N LEU A 409 17.37 -0.38 4.59
CA LEU A 409 15.99 -0.66 4.98
C LEU A 409 15.57 -2.02 4.42
N ASP A 410 14.98 -2.87 5.25
CA ASP A 410 14.24 -4.06 4.81
C ASP A 410 12.74 -3.78 4.99
N LEU A 411 12.12 -3.27 3.93
CA LEU A 411 10.74 -2.80 3.96
C LEU A 411 9.76 -3.96 4.20
N SER A 412 10.05 -5.15 3.65
CA SER A 412 9.23 -6.34 3.88
C SER A 412 9.23 -6.78 5.34
N LYS A 413 10.42 -6.84 5.97
CA LYS A 413 10.57 -7.23 7.38
C LYS A 413 9.97 -6.17 8.30
N MET A 414 10.29 -4.90 8.08
CA MET A 414 9.74 -3.79 8.87
C MET A 414 8.20 -3.73 8.79
N ALA A 415 7.61 -3.94 7.60
CA ALA A 415 6.17 -4.01 7.44
C ALA A 415 5.55 -5.20 8.21
N SER A 416 6.14 -6.40 8.07
CA SER A 416 5.65 -7.61 8.74
C SER A 416 5.68 -7.50 10.27
N MET A 417 6.64 -6.73 10.82
CA MET A 417 6.80 -6.50 12.26
C MET A 417 5.97 -5.32 12.78
N GLY A 418 5.22 -4.62 11.91
CA GLY A 418 4.43 -3.45 12.30
C GLY A 418 5.28 -2.28 12.77
N ASN A 419 6.45 -2.06 12.17
CA ASN A 419 7.33 -0.94 12.50
C ASN A 419 6.61 0.40 12.28
N SER A 420 6.68 1.33 13.25
CA SER A 420 5.95 2.60 13.24
C SER A 420 6.28 3.55 12.08
N PHE A 421 7.38 3.33 11.36
CA PHE A 421 7.80 4.16 10.22
C PHE A 421 7.40 3.57 8.87
N VAL A 422 6.98 2.30 8.86
CA VAL A 422 6.40 1.65 7.70
C VAL A 422 4.90 1.62 7.86
N GLN A 423 4.20 2.17 6.88
CA GLN A 423 2.75 2.14 6.82
C GLN A 423 2.33 1.14 5.77
N VAL A 424 1.36 0.30 6.14
CA VAL A 424 0.76 -0.70 5.26
C VAL A 424 -0.66 -0.24 4.99
N GLU A 425 -0.98 -0.05 3.72
CA GLU A 425 -2.30 0.37 3.26
C GLU A 425 -2.96 -0.80 2.53
N GLY A 426 -4.16 -1.17 3.00
CA GLY A 426 -4.81 -2.42 2.63
C GLY A 426 -4.33 -3.62 3.46
N LYS A 427 -4.76 -4.83 3.09
CA LYS A 427 -4.46 -6.06 3.86
C LYS A 427 -3.46 -6.94 3.12
N ILE A 428 -2.18 -6.69 3.36
CA ILE A 428 -1.09 -7.56 2.90
C ILE A 428 -1.03 -8.80 3.79
N THR A 429 -0.94 -9.98 3.17
CA THR A 429 -0.69 -11.22 3.93
C THR A 429 0.81 -11.45 4.05
N PHE A 430 1.35 -11.32 5.25
CA PHE A 430 2.77 -11.55 5.53
C PHE A 430 3.06 -13.02 5.88
N ASN A 431 4.33 -13.41 5.76
CA ASN A 431 4.88 -14.72 6.09
C ASN A 431 4.36 -15.89 5.25
N GLN A 432 3.62 -15.59 4.18
CA GLN A 432 3.10 -16.58 3.25
C GLN A 432 2.94 -15.97 1.87
N CYS A 433 3.46 -16.65 0.86
CA CYS A 433 3.08 -16.42 -0.52
C CYS A 433 1.91 -17.34 -0.88
N GLN A 434 0.71 -16.76 -0.99
CA GLN A 434 -0.50 -17.50 -1.38
C GLN A 434 -0.64 -17.52 -2.90
N ASP A 435 -1.11 -18.64 -3.47
CA ASP A 435 -1.49 -18.68 -4.87
C ASP A 435 -2.75 -17.81 -5.05
N ILE A 436 -2.60 -16.74 -5.82
CA ILE A 436 -3.67 -15.79 -6.04
C ILE A 436 -4.57 -16.38 -7.11
N VAL A 437 -5.66 -17.04 -6.70
CA VAL A 437 -6.63 -17.61 -7.62
C VAL A 437 -7.14 -16.52 -8.57
N GLU A 438 -6.76 -16.62 -9.85
CA GLU A 438 -7.37 -15.84 -10.92
C GLU A 438 -8.86 -16.18 -10.94
N THR A 439 -9.72 -15.25 -10.55
CA THR A 439 -11.16 -15.45 -10.72
C THR A 439 -11.45 -15.21 -12.17
N ASN A 440 -11.72 -16.28 -12.91
CA ASN A 440 -12.17 -16.16 -14.29
C ASN A 440 -13.41 -15.26 -14.33
N PRO A 441 -13.42 -14.23 -15.19
CA PRO A 441 -14.60 -13.41 -15.34
C PRO A 441 -15.75 -14.25 -15.89
N ILE A 442 -16.91 -14.13 -15.26
CA ILE A 442 -18.15 -14.75 -15.73
C ILE A 442 -19.00 -13.72 -16.48
N THR A 443 -19.93 -14.20 -17.31
CA THR A 443 -20.90 -13.34 -18.01
C THR A 443 -22.31 -13.75 -17.67
N PHE A 444 -23.14 -12.82 -17.22
CA PHE A 444 -24.59 -12.96 -17.16
C PHE A 444 -25.16 -12.62 -18.53
N THR A 445 -25.82 -13.58 -19.18
CA THR A 445 -26.25 -13.47 -20.59
C THR A 445 -27.71 -13.05 -20.75
N THR A 446 -28.54 -13.20 -19.72
CA THR A 446 -29.94 -12.79 -19.71
C THR A 446 -30.32 -12.09 -18.40
N PRO A 447 -31.36 -11.24 -18.37
CA PRO A 447 -31.79 -10.53 -17.16
C PRO A 447 -32.30 -11.47 -16.05
N GLU A 448 -32.65 -12.71 -16.39
CA GLU A 448 -33.08 -13.74 -15.44
C GLU A 448 -31.89 -14.52 -14.84
N SER A 449 -30.66 -14.27 -15.33
CA SER A 449 -29.45 -14.97 -14.88
C SER A 449 -28.96 -14.38 -13.55
N PHE A 450 -28.78 -15.22 -12.52
CA PHE A 450 -28.20 -14.78 -11.24
C PHE A 450 -27.46 -15.92 -10.53
N ILE A 451 -26.63 -15.59 -9.53
CA ILE A 451 -25.93 -16.53 -8.65
C ILE A 451 -26.36 -16.24 -7.20
N PRO A 452 -26.87 -17.24 -6.45
CA PRO A 452 -27.10 -17.11 -5.03
C PRO A 452 -25.81 -17.44 -4.29
N LEU A 453 -25.44 -16.58 -3.36
CA LEU A 453 -24.33 -16.75 -2.44
C LEU A 453 -24.87 -16.77 -1.00
N PRO A 454 -24.09 -17.33 -0.05
CA PRO A 454 -24.35 -17.08 1.36
C PRO A 454 -24.49 -15.57 1.63
N ARG A 455 -25.31 -15.22 2.62
CA ARG A 455 -25.52 -13.83 3.04
C ARG A 455 -24.19 -13.09 3.26
N TRP A 456 -24.19 -11.79 3.02
CA TRP A 456 -23.03 -10.98 3.40
C TRP A 456 -22.99 -10.78 4.92
N GLU A 457 -21.90 -11.20 5.55
CA GLU A 457 -21.74 -11.12 7.01
C GLU A 457 -21.25 -9.74 7.45
N VAL A 458 -22.17 -8.86 7.82
CA VAL A 458 -21.79 -7.52 8.32
C VAL A 458 -21.27 -7.61 9.76
N ARG A 459 -20.02 -7.17 9.97
CA ARG A 459 -19.27 -7.22 11.23
C ARG A 459 -19.25 -5.87 11.95
N LYS A 460 -19.00 -5.88 13.26
CA LYS A 460 -19.01 -4.67 14.10
C LYS A 460 -17.81 -3.77 13.84
N GLU A 461 -16.65 -4.38 13.63
CA GLU A 461 -15.36 -3.75 13.31
C GLU A 461 -15.30 -3.18 11.88
N GLY A 462 -16.29 -3.50 11.04
CA GLY A 462 -16.38 -3.07 9.65
C GLY A 462 -16.40 -4.25 8.70
N SER A 463 -17.06 -4.06 7.57
CA SER A 463 -17.21 -5.04 6.51
C SER A 463 -17.01 -4.37 5.17
N SER A 464 -16.40 -5.12 4.26
CA SER A 464 -16.11 -4.67 2.91
C SER A 464 -16.68 -5.64 1.89
N LEU A 465 -17.11 -5.08 0.77
CA LEU A 465 -17.57 -5.81 -0.39
C LEU A 465 -17.01 -5.10 -1.61
N SER A 466 -16.36 -5.82 -2.52
CA SER A 466 -15.89 -5.24 -3.77
C SER A 466 -16.04 -6.20 -4.94
N PHE A 467 -16.18 -5.65 -6.14
CA PHE A 467 -16.31 -6.41 -7.39
C PHE A 467 -15.99 -5.52 -8.59
N THR A 468 -15.64 -6.14 -9.71
CA THR A 468 -15.47 -5.46 -10.99
C THR A 468 -16.53 -5.94 -11.96
N PHE A 469 -17.17 -5.03 -12.68
CA PHE A 469 -18.21 -5.35 -13.66
C PHE A 469 -18.03 -4.58 -14.97
N GLN A 470 -18.67 -5.05 -16.04
CA GLN A 470 -18.61 -4.42 -17.37
C GLN A 470 -19.94 -4.64 -18.11
N THR A 471 -20.56 -3.59 -18.65
CA THR A 471 -21.86 -3.72 -19.34
C THR A 471 -22.12 -2.58 -20.35
N SER A 472 -23.14 -2.75 -21.19
CA SER A 472 -23.74 -1.71 -22.03
C SER A 472 -25.24 -1.51 -21.76
N GLU A 473 -25.83 -2.29 -20.86
CA GLU A 473 -27.23 -2.17 -20.49
C GLU A 473 -27.44 -0.94 -19.60
N ASP A 474 -28.57 -0.24 -19.77
CA ASP A 474 -28.91 0.95 -19.00
C ASP A 474 -29.71 0.64 -17.72
N LYS A 475 -30.15 -0.61 -17.56
CA LYS A 475 -30.91 -1.11 -16.40
C LYS A 475 -30.43 -2.50 -16.00
N GLY A 476 -30.38 -2.77 -14.70
CA GLY A 476 -30.14 -4.13 -14.19
C GLY A 476 -29.72 -4.17 -12.72
N VAL A 477 -30.26 -5.12 -11.96
CA VAL A 477 -29.83 -5.36 -10.57
C VAL A 477 -28.51 -6.14 -10.57
N ILE A 478 -27.44 -5.50 -10.12
CA ILE A 478 -26.10 -6.10 -10.05
C ILE A 478 -25.99 -7.03 -8.84
N MET A 479 -26.47 -6.57 -7.68
CA MET A 479 -26.35 -7.30 -6.43
C MET A 479 -27.47 -6.92 -5.48
N TYR A 480 -28.03 -7.90 -4.78
CA TYR A 480 -29.14 -7.71 -3.86
C TYR A 480 -29.10 -8.72 -2.71
N ASN A 481 -29.14 -8.24 -1.46
CA ASN A 481 -29.29 -9.10 -0.29
C ASN A 481 -30.30 -8.48 0.67
N ARG A 482 -31.22 -9.30 1.18
CA ARG A 482 -32.34 -8.86 2.01
C ARG A 482 -32.51 -9.74 3.24
N ARG A 483 -33.27 -9.22 4.19
CA ARG A 483 -33.90 -10.02 5.23
C ARG A 483 -35.24 -10.60 4.76
N ARG A 484 -35.53 -11.85 5.10
CA ARG A 484 -36.83 -12.49 4.89
C ARG A 484 -37.83 -11.91 5.89
N GLY A 485 -38.89 -11.27 5.38
CA GLY A 485 -40.00 -10.76 6.19
C GLY A 485 -39.75 -9.42 6.91
N ASN A 486 -38.66 -8.71 6.60
CA ASN A 486 -38.36 -7.36 7.09
C ASN A 486 -37.83 -6.49 5.92
N SER A 487 -37.77 -5.17 6.12
CA SER A 487 -37.28 -4.19 5.14
C SER A 487 -35.76 -3.98 5.15
N ASP A 488 -34.98 -4.69 5.96
CA ASP A 488 -33.51 -4.59 5.90
C ASP A 488 -32.99 -5.16 4.57
N PHE A 489 -32.31 -4.33 3.77
CA PHE A 489 -31.64 -4.79 2.53
C PHE A 489 -30.52 -3.84 2.11
N PHE A 490 -29.65 -4.33 1.23
CA PHE A 490 -28.83 -3.47 0.39
C PHE A 490 -28.85 -3.96 -1.06
N ALA A 491 -28.60 -3.04 -1.99
CA ALA A 491 -28.52 -3.33 -3.40
C ALA A 491 -27.57 -2.41 -4.17
N PHE A 492 -27.01 -2.95 -5.24
CA PHE A 492 -26.44 -2.17 -6.34
C PHE A 492 -27.27 -2.41 -7.60
N GLU A 493 -27.70 -1.34 -8.25
CA GLU A 493 -28.41 -1.41 -9.54
C GLU A 493 -27.83 -0.43 -10.56
N ILE A 494 -28.04 -0.75 -11.83
CA ILE A 494 -27.88 0.17 -12.94
C ILE A 494 -29.26 0.72 -13.26
N PHE A 495 -29.38 2.04 -13.35
CA PHE A 495 -30.60 2.68 -13.81
C PHE A 495 -30.28 3.97 -14.56
N ASP A 496 -30.87 4.12 -15.75
CA ASP A 496 -30.48 5.11 -16.76
C ASP A 496 -28.96 5.14 -16.99
N GLY A 497 -28.29 3.97 -16.96
CA GLY A 497 -26.85 3.84 -17.18
C GLY A 497 -25.95 4.41 -16.07
N TYR A 498 -26.50 4.76 -14.90
CA TYR A 498 -25.73 5.16 -13.71
C TYR A 498 -25.71 4.04 -12.67
N LEU A 499 -24.63 3.96 -11.88
CA LEU A 499 -24.58 3.08 -10.70
C LEU A 499 -25.35 3.72 -9.55
N TRP A 500 -26.34 3.00 -9.02
CA TRP A 500 -27.09 3.36 -7.83
C TRP A 500 -26.78 2.40 -6.68
N PHE A 501 -26.61 2.96 -5.49
CA PHE A 501 -26.52 2.21 -4.25
C PHE A 501 -27.76 2.46 -3.40
N ILE A 502 -28.37 1.38 -2.90
CA ILE A 502 -29.54 1.43 -2.02
C ILE A 502 -29.26 0.62 -0.76
N ILE A 503 -29.64 1.17 0.40
CA ILE A 503 -29.56 0.46 1.68
C ILE A 503 -30.69 0.91 2.61
N ASP A 504 -31.38 -0.03 3.24
CA ASP A 504 -32.37 0.20 4.30
C ASP A 504 -32.01 -0.64 5.52
N LEU A 505 -32.00 -0.02 6.69
CA LEU A 505 -31.73 -0.66 7.98
C LEU A 505 -33.02 -1.06 8.72
N GLY A 506 -34.18 -0.96 8.07
CA GLY A 506 -35.49 -1.32 8.59
C GLY A 506 -36.41 -0.12 8.86
N SER A 507 -36.00 1.11 8.54
CA SER A 507 -36.78 2.32 8.88
C SER A 507 -36.70 3.44 7.85
N GLY A 508 -36.27 3.12 6.63
CA GLY A 508 -36.18 4.06 5.51
C GLY A 508 -34.91 3.81 4.70
N ALA A 509 -35.07 3.75 3.38
CA ALA A 509 -33.96 3.53 2.48
C ALA A 509 -33.16 4.82 2.22
N PHE A 510 -31.84 4.69 2.19
CA PHE A 510 -30.95 5.60 1.50
C PHE A 510 -30.80 5.14 0.05
N LYS A 511 -30.88 6.07 -0.90
CA LYS A 511 -30.65 5.82 -2.32
C LYS A 511 -29.91 7.00 -2.95
N ASP A 512 -28.74 6.75 -3.52
CA ASP A 512 -27.97 7.76 -4.28
C ASP A 512 -27.17 7.11 -5.42
N LYS A 513 -26.83 7.91 -6.44
CA LYS A 513 -26.03 7.49 -7.59
C LYS A 513 -24.65 8.11 -7.61
N ILE A 514 -23.72 7.49 -8.33
CA ILE A 514 -22.50 8.17 -8.76
C ILE A 514 -22.73 8.82 -10.14
N ALA A 515 -22.28 10.07 -10.34
CA ALA A 515 -22.61 10.89 -11.51
C ALA A 515 -21.75 10.54 -12.76
N LYS A 516 -21.41 9.26 -12.90
CA LYS A 516 -20.65 8.69 -14.02
C LYS A 516 -21.51 7.64 -14.72
N LYS A 517 -21.61 7.73 -16.06
CA LYS A 517 -22.22 6.66 -16.87
C LYS A 517 -21.31 5.44 -16.87
N ILE A 518 -21.89 4.26 -16.68
CA ILE A 518 -21.17 2.98 -16.51
C ILE A 518 -21.52 1.94 -17.58
N ASN A 519 -22.40 2.29 -18.51
CA ASN A 519 -22.84 1.44 -19.61
C ASN A 519 -21.99 1.68 -20.88
N ASP A 520 -20.70 1.92 -20.70
CA ASP A 520 -19.73 2.31 -21.73
C ASP A 520 -18.90 1.14 -22.27
N LYS A 521 -19.22 -0.09 -21.85
CA LYS A 521 -18.46 -1.32 -22.13
C LYS A 521 -17.04 -1.32 -21.56
N MET A 522 -16.72 -0.50 -20.58
CA MET A 522 -15.43 -0.54 -19.89
C MET A 522 -15.57 -1.22 -18.52
N PRO A 523 -14.52 -1.89 -18.01
CA PRO A 523 -14.55 -2.46 -16.67
C PRO A 523 -14.57 -1.34 -15.63
N HIS A 524 -15.45 -1.51 -14.64
CA HIS A 524 -15.64 -0.60 -13.52
C HIS A 524 -15.52 -1.35 -12.20
N HIS A 525 -14.80 -0.77 -11.24
CA HIS A 525 -14.59 -1.35 -9.93
C HIS A 525 -15.52 -0.70 -8.89
N VAL A 526 -16.21 -1.50 -8.09
CA VAL A 526 -17.10 -1.04 -7.03
C VAL A 526 -16.58 -1.52 -5.69
N THR A 527 -16.58 -0.65 -4.70
CA THR A 527 -16.32 -1.01 -3.29
C THR A 527 -17.40 -0.43 -2.38
N LEU A 528 -17.88 -1.23 -1.43
CA LEU A 528 -18.77 -0.87 -0.34
C LEU A 528 -18.06 -1.14 0.99
N LYS A 529 -18.10 -0.18 1.91
CA LYS A 529 -17.69 -0.32 3.31
C LYS A 529 -18.86 0.04 4.21
N HIS A 530 -19.20 -0.86 5.13
CA HIS A 530 -20.30 -0.68 6.08
C HIS A 530 -19.94 -1.27 7.46
N PHE A 531 -20.51 -0.74 8.54
CA PHE A 531 -20.29 -1.23 9.90
C PHE A 531 -21.62 -1.66 10.50
N ALA A 532 -21.68 -2.85 11.10
CA ALA A 532 -22.94 -3.47 11.54
C ALA A 532 -23.78 -2.62 12.51
N THR A 533 -23.16 -1.72 13.28
CA THR A 533 -23.83 -0.90 14.29
C THR A 533 -23.82 0.60 13.96
N ARG A 534 -23.52 0.97 12.71
CA ARG A 534 -23.52 2.38 12.28
C ARG A 534 -24.51 2.59 11.15
N LYS A 535 -25.12 3.77 11.15
CA LYS A 535 -25.95 4.23 10.03
C LYS A 535 -25.14 4.72 8.84
N SER A 536 -23.82 4.83 8.98
CA SER A 536 -22.96 5.40 7.95
C SER A 536 -21.94 4.41 7.42
N GLY A 537 -21.54 4.65 6.19
CA GLY A 537 -20.52 3.90 5.46
C GLY A 537 -20.10 4.68 4.23
N SER A 538 -19.38 4.00 3.33
CA SER A 538 -18.98 4.59 2.06
C SER A 538 -19.12 3.58 0.92
N PHE A 539 -19.46 4.07 -0.26
CA PHE A 539 -19.40 3.29 -1.50
C PHE A 539 -18.64 4.06 -2.56
N SER A 540 -18.02 3.36 -3.50
CA SER A 540 -17.20 3.97 -4.54
C SER A 540 -17.34 3.26 -5.87
N LEU A 541 -17.14 4.03 -6.93
CA LEU A 541 -17.01 3.58 -8.31
C LEU A 541 -15.67 4.08 -8.84
N ASP A 542 -14.80 3.14 -9.19
CA ASP A 542 -13.41 3.38 -9.58
C ASP A 542 -12.69 4.21 -8.52
N ASN A 543 -12.43 5.50 -8.78
CA ASN A 543 -11.74 6.41 -7.88
C ASN A 543 -12.69 7.43 -7.21
N GLU A 544 -13.99 7.38 -7.50
CA GLU A 544 -14.99 8.29 -6.93
C GLU A 544 -15.69 7.60 -5.75
N ALA A 545 -15.47 8.12 -4.55
CA ALA A 545 -16.10 7.63 -3.33
C ALA A 545 -17.16 8.61 -2.81
N LYS A 546 -18.26 8.07 -2.27
CA LYS A 546 -19.32 8.80 -1.58
C LYS A 546 -19.57 8.18 -0.22
N ASP A 547 -19.60 9.03 0.80
CA ASP A 547 -20.08 8.67 2.12
C ASP A 547 -21.62 8.75 2.14
N TYR A 548 -22.24 7.88 2.92
CA TYR A 548 -23.69 7.89 3.12
C TYR A 548 -24.04 7.79 4.60
N THR A 549 -25.26 8.21 4.93
CA THR A 549 -25.89 7.98 6.22
C THR A 549 -27.34 7.58 5.98
N VAL A 550 -27.73 6.40 6.45
CA VAL A 550 -29.07 5.86 6.26
C VAL A 550 -30.07 6.62 7.14
N PRO A 551 -31.20 7.09 6.58
CA PRO A 551 -32.25 7.77 7.34
C PRO A 551 -32.99 6.80 8.29
N GLY A 552 -33.82 7.36 9.17
CA GLY A 552 -34.64 6.59 10.10
C GLY A 552 -33.94 6.25 11.42
N ASN A 553 -34.55 5.38 12.23
CA ASN A 553 -34.14 5.10 13.60
C ASN A 553 -33.24 3.87 13.76
N SER A 554 -33.35 2.88 12.87
CA SER A 554 -32.58 1.64 12.93
C SER A 554 -31.10 1.83 12.60
N THR A 555 -30.22 1.12 13.30
CA THR A 555 -28.76 1.22 13.15
C THR A 555 -28.08 -0.03 12.60
N ASN A 556 -28.81 -1.14 12.51
CA ASN A 556 -28.22 -2.44 12.20
C ASN A 556 -28.77 -2.98 10.89
N LEU A 557 -27.87 -3.38 9.98
CA LEU A 557 -28.24 -4.10 8.76
C LEU A 557 -28.29 -5.59 9.05
N ASN A 558 -29.49 -6.17 9.24
CA ASN A 558 -29.62 -7.60 9.50
C ASN A 558 -30.00 -8.34 8.22
N LEU A 559 -29.07 -9.13 7.69
CA LEU A 559 -29.30 -9.95 6.50
C LEU A 559 -29.43 -11.43 6.92
N ASP A 560 -30.52 -12.07 6.51
CA ASP A 560 -30.75 -13.52 6.73
C ASP A 560 -31.11 -14.28 5.44
N GLY A 561 -31.35 -13.57 4.33
CA GLY A 561 -31.52 -14.15 2.99
C GLY A 561 -30.21 -14.34 2.24
N GLU A 562 -30.27 -15.02 1.10
CA GLU A 562 -29.14 -15.18 0.18
C GLU A 562 -28.73 -13.86 -0.46
N LEU A 563 -27.44 -13.72 -0.74
CA LEU A 563 -26.89 -12.64 -1.56
C LEU A 563 -27.03 -13.03 -3.03
N TYR A 564 -27.87 -12.34 -3.76
CA TYR A 564 -28.02 -12.55 -5.19
C TYR A 564 -27.06 -11.64 -5.96
N VAL A 565 -26.33 -12.23 -6.90
CA VAL A 565 -25.40 -11.55 -7.81
C VAL A 565 -25.92 -11.73 -9.23
N GLY A 566 -26.06 -10.65 -9.98
CA GLY A 566 -26.62 -10.64 -11.34
C GLY A 566 -28.14 -10.45 -11.39
N GLY A 567 -28.84 -10.45 -10.26
CA GLY A 567 -30.29 -10.32 -10.21
C GLY A 567 -30.84 -10.33 -8.78
N PHE A 568 -32.13 -10.65 -8.63
CA PHE A 568 -32.86 -10.51 -7.37
C PHE A 568 -33.61 -11.78 -6.92
N GLY A 569 -33.34 -12.93 -7.53
CA GLY A 569 -33.99 -14.21 -7.20
C GLY A 569 -35.10 -14.59 -8.19
N THR A 570 -35.83 -15.67 -7.90
CA THR A 570 -36.93 -16.18 -8.75
C THR A 570 -38.31 -15.66 -8.38
N SER A 571 -38.49 -15.07 -7.19
CA SER A 571 -39.77 -14.52 -6.73
C SER A 571 -39.74 -12.99 -6.85
N ASN A 572 -40.67 -12.42 -7.60
CA ASN A 572 -40.89 -10.97 -7.59
C ASN A 572 -41.58 -10.47 -6.31
N GLU A 573 -41.96 -11.38 -5.42
CA GLU A 573 -42.56 -11.06 -4.13
C GLU A 573 -41.54 -10.44 -3.17
N GLY A 574 -41.86 -9.23 -2.67
CA GLY A 574 -41.07 -8.55 -1.65
C GLY A 574 -39.82 -7.84 -2.16
N ILE A 575 -39.79 -7.47 -3.45
CA ILE A 575 -38.78 -6.52 -3.96
C ILE A 575 -39.09 -5.13 -3.39
N PRO A 576 -38.12 -4.45 -2.75
CA PRO A 576 -38.30 -3.09 -2.25
C PRO A 576 -38.64 -2.13 -3.39
N LYS A 577 -39.60 -1.23 -3.17
CA LYS A 577 -40.03 -0.21 -4.13
C LYS A 577 -38.87 0.70 -4.59
N ASP A 578 -37.87 0.88 -3.72
CA ASP A 578 -36.66 1.67 -3.96
C ASP A 578 -35.70 0.99 -4.95
N LEU A 579 -35.85 -0.32 -5.22
CA LEU A 579 -35.06 -1.06 -6.21
C LEU A 579 -35.78 -1.04 -7.56
N TRP A 580 -35.56 0.03 -8.34
CA TRP A 580 -36.34 0.32 -9.54
C TRP A 580 -36.11 -0.71 -10.65
N ALA A 581 -34.86 -1.10 -10.91
CA ALA A 581 -34.56 -2.10 -11.93
C ALA A 581 -35.20 -3.45 -11.57
N GLY A 582 -35.15 -3.83 -10.29
CA GLY A 582 -35.76 -5.05 -9.77
C GLY A 582 -37.29 -5.04 -9.88
N THR A 583 -37.93 -3.92 -9.53
CA THR A 583 -39.39 -3.74 -9.64
C THR A 583 -39.88 -3.89 -11.08
N LEU A 584 -39.08 -3.43 -12.04
CA LEU A 584 -39.35 -3.57 -13.48
C LEU A 584 -38.90 -4.93 -14.06
N GLY A 585 -38.31 -5.82 -13.27
CA GLY A 585 -37.90 -7.15 -13.70
C GLY A 585 -36.55 -7.23 -14.43
N TYR A 586 -35.69 -6.21 -14.33
CA TYR A 586 -34.38 -6.19 -14.98
C TYR A 586 -33.27 -6.69 -14.04
N GLY A 587 -32.78 -7.90 -14.25
CA GLY A 587 -31.48 -8.33 -13.73
C GLY A 587 -30.31 -7.86 -14.59
N TYR A 588 -29.11 -8.00 -14.07
CA TYR A 588 -27.88 -7.54 -14.71
C TYR A 588 -27.44 -8.49 -15.85
N VAL A 589 -27.12 -7.89 -16.99
CA VAL A 589 -26.49 -8.56 -18.14
C VAL A 589 -25.15 -7.88 -18.39
N GLY A 590 -24.08 -8.65 -18.39
CA GLY A 590 -22.71 -8.12 -18.41
C GLY A 590 -21.70 -9.08 -17.80
N CYS A 591 -20.45 -8.64 -17.70
CA CYS A 591 -19.39 -9.40 -17.07
C CYS A 591 -19.17 -9.03 -15.61
N MET A 592 -18.78 -10.01 -14.79
CA MET A 592 -18.35 -9.77 -13.42
C MET A 592 -17.14 -10.61 -13.05
N GLN A 593 -16.23 -10.01 -12.29
CA GLN A 593 -15.06 -10.68 -11.71
C GLN A 593 -14.65 -10.03 -10.39
N ASP A 594 -13.64 -10.63 -9.76
CA ASP A 594 -12.99 -10.11 -8.55
C ASP A 594 -13.98 -9.80 -7.42
N LEU A 595 -15.02 -10.61 -7.25
CA LEU A 595 -15.92 -10.49 -6.11
C LEU A 595 -15.18 -10.87 -4.82
N VAL A 596 -15.13 -9.93 -3.88
CA VAL A 596 -14.55 -10.09 -2.55
C VAL A 596 -15.59 -9.72 -1.51
N LEU A 597 -15.85 -10.63 -0.56
CA LEU A 597 -16.75 -10.45 0.57
C LEU A 597 -15.95 -10.56 1.87
N ASN A 598 -15.81 -9.45 2.60
CA ASN A 598 -15.02 -9.37 3.84
C ASN A 598 -13.64 -10.02 3.69
N GLU A 599 -12.90 -9.61 2.67
CA GLU A 599 -11.54 -10.10 2.34
C GLU A 599 -11.50 -11.53 1.77
N ASN A 600 -12.63 -12.25 1.72
CA ASN A 600 -12.72 -13.56 1.09
C ASN A 600 -13.10 -13.43 -0.37
N LYS A 601 -12.22 -13.87 -1.26
CA LYS A 601 -12.49 -13.93 -2.69
C LYS A 601 -13.51 -15.03 -2.99
N VAL A 602 -14.50 -14.72 -3.83
CA VAL A 602 -15.54 -15.66 -4.26
C VAL A 602 -15.27 -16.10 -5.70
N ASP A 603 -15.09 -17.41 -5.91
CA ASP A 603 -15.04 -17.99 -7.25
C ASP A 603 -16.45 -18.14 -7.82
N LEU A 604 -16.90 -17.09 -8.52
CA LEU A 604 -18.22 -17.06 -9.14
C LEU A 604 -18.41 -18.18 -10.19
N LEU A 605 -17.36 -18.58 -10.90
CA LEU A 605 -17.44 -19.64 -11.91
C LEU A 605 -17.68 -21.00 -11.25
N MET A 606 -16.94 -21.28 -10.18
CA MET A 606 -17.12 -22.51 -9.40
C MET A 606 -18.54 -22.59 -8.82
N VAL A 607 -19.05 -21.50 -8.24
CA VAL A 607 -20.41 -21.46 -7.68
C VAL A 607 -21.47 -21.62 -8.78
N ALA A 608 -21.30 -20.96 -9.93
CA ALA A 608 -22.22 -21.08 -11.07
C ALA A 608 -22.29 -22.52 -11.60
N ARG A 609 -21.14 -23.19 -11.75
CA ARG A 609 -21.06 -24.59 -12.20
C ARG A 609 -21.74 -25.54 -11.22
N LYS A 610 -21.50 -25.37 -9.91
CA LYS A 610 -22.12 -26.20 -8.88
C LYS A 610 -23.65 -26.12 -8.92
N ASN A 611 -24.20 -24.94 -9.20
CA ASN A 611 -25.64 -24.71 -9.25
C ASN A 611 -26.26 -24.97 -10.64
N SER A 612 -25.47 -25.40 -11.65
CA SER A 612 -25.93 -25.73 -13.01
C SER A 612 -26.88 -24.69 -13.62
N ARG A 613 -26.59 -23.39 -13.43
CA ARG A 613 -27.50 -22.32 -13.84
C ARG A 613 -27.36 -21.97 -15.32
N ALA A 614 -28.48 -21.98 -16.03
CA ALA A 614 -28.56 -21.46 -17.38
C ALA A 614 -28.27 -19.95 -17.40
N GLY A 615 -27.70 -19.48 -18.50
CA GLY A 615 -27.48 -18.05 -18.72
C GLY A 615 -26.20 -17.47 -18.12
N ILE A 616 -25.32 -18.30 -17.54
CA ILE A 616 -23.98 -17.88 -17.08
C ILE A 616 -22.88 -18.45 -17.99
N GLY A 617 -22.16 -17.55 -18.66
CA GLY A 617 -20.97 -17.86 -19.47
C GLY A 617 -19.69 -17.84 -18.64
N ASP A 618 -18.73 -18.67 -19.03
CA ASP A 618 -17.44 -18.85 -18.33
C ASP A 618 -16.30 -17.95 -18.83
N ARG A 619 -16.63 -17.00 -19.71
CA ARG A 619 -15.69 -16.03 -20.29
C ARG A 619 -16.35 -14.67 -20.36
N CYS A 620 -15.56 -13.62 -20.14
CA CYS A 620 -15.93 -12.27 -20.51
C CYS A 620 -15.23 -11.87 -21.82
N LYS A 621 -16.00 -11.75 -22.89
CA LYS A 621 -15.53 -11.17 -24.14
C LYS A 621 -16.60 -10.22 -24.67
N VAL A 622 -16.20 -8.98 -24.96
CA VAL A 622 -17.03 -8.05 -25.72
C VAL A 622 -17.09 -8.58 -27.15
N GLU A 623 -18.28 -8.94 -27.62
CA GLU A 623 -18.47 -9.32 -29.01
C GLU A 623 -18.43 -8.07 -29.89
N THR A 624 -17.67 -8.15 -30.98
CA THR A 624 -17.54 -7.06 -31.95
C THR A 624 -18.67 -7.05 -32.98
N TRP A 625 -19.43 -8.14 -33.08
CA TRP A 625 -20.51 -8.28 -34.05
C TRP A 625 -21.80 -7.58 -33.58
N VAL A 626 -22.30 -6.66 -34.40
CA VAL A 626 -23.58 -5.95 -34.19
C VAL A 626 -24.75 -6.90 -34.46
N LYS A 627 -25.47 -7.31 -33.42
CA LYS A 627 -26.50 -8.37 -33.51
C LYS A 627 -27.72 -7.93 -34.31
N CYS A 628 -28.11 -6.66 -34.27
CA CYS A 628 -29.22 -6.09 -35.02
C CYS A 628 -29.01 -6.12 -36.54
N SER A 629 -27.77 -6.27 -37.02
CA SER A 629 -27.47 -6.38 -38.46
C SER A 629 -28.15 -7.60 -39.11
N THR A 630 -28.42 -8.66 -38.34
CA THR A 630 -29.12 -9.85 -38.83
C THR A 630 -30.65 -9.69 -38.83
N ARG A 631 -31.16 -8.50 -38.51
CA ARG A 631 -32.59 -8.17 -38.39
C ARG A 631 -33.38 -9.18 -37.55
N PRO A 632 -32.98 -9.41 -36.29
CA PRO A 632 -33.59 -10.45 -35.45
C PRO A 632 -35.01 -10.10 -34.99
N CYS A 633 -35.40 -8.81 -35.02
CA CYS A 633 -36.74 -8.36 -34.68
C CYS A 633 -37.66 -8.48 -35.88
N LEU A 634 -38.73 -9.27 -35.73
CA LEU A 634 -39.71 -9.53 -36.76
C LEU A 634 -40.79 -8.45 -36.80
N ASN A 635 -41.62 -8.48 -37.85
CA ASN A 635 -42.87 -7.71 -37.95
C ASN A 635 -42.73 -6.20 -37.71
N GLY A 636 -41.61 -5.62 -38.15
CA GLY A 636 -41.35 -4.18 -38.02
C GLY A 636 -40.92 -3.73 -36.61
N GLY A 637 -40.59 -4.66 -35.71
CA GLY A 637 -40.01 -4.31 -34.41
C GLY A 637 -38.68 -3.58 -34.53
N ALA A 638 -38.46 -2.56 -33.71
CA ALA A 638 -37.20 -1.82 -33.69
C ALA A 638 -36.14 -2.59 -32.90
N CYS A 639 -34.94 -2.74 -33.47
CA CYS A 639 -33.84 -3.45 -32.83
C CYS A 639 -32.85 -2.49 -32.18
N SER A 640 -32.45 -2.77 -30.94
CA SER A 640 -31.35 -2.09 -30.25
C SER A 640 -30.28 -3.08 -29.78
N GLU A 641 -29.03 -2.61 -29.73
CA GLU A 641 -27.91 -3.41 -29.22
C GLU A 641 -27.89 -3.42 -27.69
N GLY A 642 -27.61 -4.59 -27.12
CA GLY A 642 -27.35 -4.80 -25.70
C GLY A 642 -25.97 -5.43 -25.47
N TRP A 643 -25.74 -5.95 -24.27
CA TRP A 643 -24.48 -6.64 -23.97
C TRP A 643 -24.44 -8.02 -24.63
N ASN A 644 -23.68 -8.14 -25.73
CA ASN A 644 -23.58 -9.36 -26.56
C ASN A 644 -24.92 -9.95 -27.02
N ARG A 645 -25.98 -9.13 -27.03
CA ARG A 645 -27.35 -9.51 -27.38
C ARG A 645 -28.05 -8.37 -28.12
N TYR A 646 -29.18 -8.69 -28.74
CA TYR A 646 -30.10 -7.68 -29.28
C TYR A 646 -31.35 -7.59 -28.40
N MET A 647 -32.03 -6.45 -28.45
CA MET A 647 -33.32 -6.22 -27.81
C MET A 647 -34.32 -5.75 -28.87
N CYS A 648 -35.54 -6.28 -28.82
CA CYS A 648 -36.59 -5.93 -29.78
C CYS A 648 -37.70 -5.12 -29.09
N ASP A 649 -37.91 -3.90 -29.56
CA ASP A 649 -39.05 -3.07 -29.19
C ASP A 649 -40.24 -3.36 -30.09
N CYS A 650 -41.22 -4.08 -29.55
CA CYS A 650 -42.45 -4.43 -30.24
C CYS A 650 -43.59 -3.45 -30.00
N ARG A 651 -43.39 -2.38 -29.21
CA ARG A 651 -44.48 -1.49 -28.74
C ARG A 651 -45.19 -0.77 -29.88
N GLY A 652 -44.48 -0.47 -30.97
CA GLY A 652 -45.02 0.14 -32.19
C GLY A 652 -45.65 -0.83 -33.20
N THR A 653 -45.69 -2.14 -32.90
CA THR A 653 -46.18 -3.17 -33.83
C THR A 653 -47.55 -3.72 -33.41
N SER A 654 -48.13 -4.69 -34.14
CA SER A 654 -49.26 -5.52 -33.66
C SER A 654 -48.83 -6.83 -33.00
N TYR A 655 -47.53 -6.96 -32.70
CA TYR A 655 -46.92 -8.18 -32.22
C TYR A 655 -46.31 -7.99 -30.81
N ARG A 656 -45.91 -9.11 -30.21
CA ARG A 656 -45.28 -9.26 -28.89
C ARG A 656 -44.28 -10.42 -28.91
N GLY A 657 -43.57 -10.61 -27.80
CA GLY A 657 -42.51 -11.60 -27.65
C GLY A 657 -41.12 -10.99 -27.85
N THR A 658 -40.09 -11.75 -27.49
CA THR A 658 -38.68 -11.31 -27.50
C THR A 658 -38.14 -10.92 -28.88
N GLN A 659 -38.76 -11.37 -29.96
CA GLN A 659 -38.44 -11.04 -31.35
C GLN A 659 -39.65 -10.44 -32.09
N CYS A 660 -40.69 -10.01 -31.38
CA CYS A 660 -41.96 -9.56 -31.97
C CYS A 660 -42.61 -10.63 -32.87
N GLN A 661 -42.44 -11.90 -32.53
CA GLN A 661 -42.84 -13.04 -33.35
C GLN A 661 -44.31 -13.44 -33.18
N SER A 662 -44.95 -13.08 -32.06
CA SER A 662 -46.29 -13.52 -31.72
C SER A 662 -47.29 -12.38 -31.87
N VAL A 663 -48.46 -12.64 -32.45
CA VAL A 663 -49.53 -11.64 -32.53
C VAL A 663 -49.95 -11.22 -31.12
N ALA A 664 -50.11 -9.91 -30.90
CA ALA A 664 -50.58 -9.37 -29.63
C ALA A 664 -52.08 -9.66 -29.48
N SER A 665 -52.49 -10.11 -28.29
CA SER A 665 -53.89 -10.33 -27.97
C SER A 665 -54.68 -9.03 -28.10
N THR A 666 -55.71 -9.03 -28.93
CA THR A 666 -56.61 -7.88 -29.13
C THR A 666 -57.92 -8.14 -28.42
N LEU A 667 -58.35 -7.18 -27.60
CA LEU A 667 -59.64 -7.21 -26.91
C LEU A 667 -60.56 -6.18 -27.59
N ASN A 668 -61.84 -6.52 -27.72
CA ASN A 668 -62.86 -5.58 -28.21
C ASN A 668 -63.79 -5.24 -27.04
N PHE A 669 -64.05 -3.96 -26.83
CA PHE A 669 -64.93 -3.44 -25.78
C PHE A 669 -66.08 -2.67 -26.44
N ASP A 670 -67.30 -2.91 -26.01
CA ASP A 670 -68.52 -2.20 -26.48
C ASP A 670 -68.76 -0.86 -25.75
N GLY A 671 -67.95 -0.57 -24.73
CA GLY A 671 -68.05 0.62 -23.89
C GLY A 671 -68.81 0.43 -22.58
N GLY A 672 -69.42 -0.73 -22.33
CA GLY A 672 -69.92 -1.15 -21.01
C GLY A 672 -69.03 -2.20 -20.32
N GLN A 673 -68.16 -2.86 -21.09
CA GLN A 673 -67.23 -3.87 -20.60
C GLN A 673 -65.93 -3.26 -20.05
N TYR A 674 -65.36 -3.91 -19.04
CA TYR A 674 -64.03 -3.61 -18.53
C TYR A 674 -63.33 -4.89 -18.09
N MET A 675 -62.00 -4.83 -18.01
CA MET A 675 -61.17 -5.87 -17.43
C MET A 675 -60.61 -5.36 -16.11
N LYS A 676 -60.66 -6.19 -15.06
CA LYS A 676 -60.08 -5.89 -13.76
C LYS A 676 -59.04 -6.93 -13.41
N VAL A 677 -57.84 -6.48 -13.08
CA VAL A 677 -56.80 -7.30 -12.44
C VAL A 677 -56.80 -6.95 -10.96
N ALA A 678 -57.05 -7.94 -10.11
CA ALA A 678 -57.01 -7.78 -8.66
C ALA A 678 -55.70 -8.35 -8.13
N PHE A 679 -54.96 -7.56 -7.35
CA PHE A 679 -53.77 -8.03 -6.66
C PHE A 679 -54.16 -8.64 -5.31
N PRO A 680 -53.56 -9.77 -4.89
CA PRO A 680 -53.83 -10.37 -3.58
C PRO A 680 -53.47 -9.45 -2.41
N GLU A 681 -52.38 -8.69 -2.56
CA GLU A 681 -51.93 -7.66 -1.63
C GLU A 681 -51.73 -6.34 -2.37
N GLU A 682 -51.80 -5.22 -1.65
CA GLU A 682 -51.52 -3.91 -2.25
C GLU A 682 -50.05 -3.80 -2.63
N SER A 683 -49.81 -3.50 -3.91
CA SER A 683 -48.47 -3.23 -4.43
C SER A 683 -48.11 -1.77 -4.23
N VAL A 684 -46.90 -1.50 -3.73
CA VAL A 684 -46.34 -0.16 -3.57
C VAL A 684 -45.10 -0.05 -4.46
N THR A 685 -45.12 0.90 -5.39
CA THR A 685 -44.09 1.08 -6.43
C THR A 685 -43.63 2.53 -6.48
N GLU A 686 -42.37 2.75 -6.87
CA GLU A 686 -41.85 4.09 -7.22
C GLU A 686 -41.61 4.28 -8.71
N VAL A 687 -41.65 3.17 -9.47
CA VAL A 687 -41.47 3.16 -10.92
C VAL A 687 -42.46 2.18 -11.55
N GLU A 688 -43.02 2.57 -12.69
CA GLU A 688 -43.99 1.79 -13.45
C GLU A 688 -43.69 1.92 -14.95
N ASP A 689 -43.82 0.83 -15.70
CA ASP A 689 -43.71 0.83 -17.17
C ASP A 689 -45.02 0.31 -17.77
N ILE A 690 -45.85 1.24 -18.23
CA ILE A 690 -47.18 0.94 -18.77
C ILE A 690 -47.17 1.19 -20.27
N SER A 691 -47.45 0.14 -21.05
CA SER A 691 -47.62 0.22 -22.50
C SER A 691 -48.96 -0.37 -22.92
N LEU A 692 -49.76 0.40 -23.63
CA LEU A 692 -51.01 -0.05 -24.22
C LEU A 692 -51.17 0.49 -25.64
N ARG A 693 -51.93 -0.24 -26.45
CA ARG A 693 -52.30 0.13 -27.82
C ARG A 693 -53.81 0.08 -27.90
N PHE A 694 -54.43 1.13 -28.44
CA PHE A 694 -55.88 1.19 -28.58
C PHE A 694 -56.28 1.83 -29.90
N ARG A 695 -57.49 1.53 -30.36
CA ARG A 695 -58.17 2.20 -31.47
C ARG A 695 -59.61 2.46 -31.05
N THR A 696 -60.11 3.67 -31.29
CA THR A 696 -61.47 4.07 -30.92
C THR A 696 -61.92 5.24 -31.79
N GLU A 697 -63.22 5.32 -32.06
CA GLU A 697 -63.86 6.49 -32.69
C GLU A 697 -64.41 7.47 -31.64
N ARG A 698 -64.47 7.06 -30.36
CA ARG A 698 -64.94 7.93 -29.26
C ARG A 698 -63.87 8.94 -28.89
N GLU A 699 -64.25 10.21 -28.81
CA GLU A 699 -63.35 11.29 -28.42
C GLU A 699 -62.99 11.27 -26.92
N SER A 700 -63.78 10.57 -26.09
CA SER A 700 -63.57 10.48 -24.64
C SER A 700 -63.81 9.07 -24.13
N GLY A 701 -63.03 8.65 -23.14
CA GLY A 701 -63.15 7.33 -22.53
C GLY A 701 -61.99 6.97 -21.60
N LEU A 702 -62.29 6.21 -20.55
CA LEU A 702 -61.27 5.69 -19.62
C LEU A 702 -60.53 4.51 -20.27
N LEU A 703 -59.20 4.52 -20.19
CA LEU A 703 -58.35 3.44 -20.74
C LEU A 703 -57.74 2.58 -19.64
N LEU A 704 -57.24 3.20 -18.57
CA LEU A 704 -56.66 2.49 -17.42
C LEU A 704 -56.84 3.33 -16.16
N VAL A 705 -57.16 2.66 -15.06
CA VAL A 705 -57.19 3.25 -13.72
C VAL A 705 -56.59 2.27 -12.72
N THR A 706 -55.76 2.76 -11.81
CA THR A 706 -55.34 2.03 -10.61
C THR A 706 -56.17 2.49 -9.42
N SER A 707 -56.44 1.59 -8.47
CA SER A 707 -57.19 1.91 -7.26
C SER A 707 -56.72 1.07 -6.09
N SER A 708 -56.60 1.67 -4.92
CA SER A 708 -56.28 1.02 -3.65
C SER A 708 -57.46 1.15 -2.68
N GLN A 709 -57.56 0.24 -1.70
CA GLN A 709 -58.53 0.37 -0.60
C GLN A 709 -57.94 1.16 0.58
N LYS A 710 -56.60 1.22 0.69
CA LYS A 710 -55.89 1.91 1.79
C LYS A 710 -55.31 3.26 1.40
N SER A 711 -55.20 3.57 0.11
CA SER A 711 -54.66 4.84 -0.41
C SER A 711 -55.62 5.50 -1.40
N SER A 712 -55.58 6.83 -1.44
CA SER A 712 -56.22 7.65 -2.48
C SER A 712 -55.35 7.80 -3.74
N ASP A 713 -54.14 7.24 -3.73
CA ASP A 713 -53.22 7.29 -4.88
C ASP A 713 -53.82 6.61 -6.10
N MET A 714 -53.63 7.24 -7.26
CA MET A 714 -54.29 6.83 -8.50
C MET A 714 -53.46 7.21 -9.71
N LEU A 715 -53.33 6.26 -10.63
CA LEU A 715 -52.89 6.49 -12.00
C LEU A 715 -54.11 6.35 -12.91
N LEU A 716 -54.42 7.42 -13.64
CA LEU A 716 -55.59 7.53 -14.49
C LEU A 716 -55.17 7.90 -15.91
N LEU A 717 -55.36 6.97 -16.85
CA LEU A 717 -55.08 7.16 -18.27
C LEU A 717 -56.39 7.15 -19.05
N TYR A 718 -56.69 8.25 -19.74
CA TYR A 718 -57.98 8.45 -20.40
C TYR A 718 -57.87 9.35 -21.63
N LEU A 719 -58.89 9.29 -22.48
CA LEU A 719 -59.12 10.23 -23.57
C LEU A 719 -60.06 11.35 -23.12
N ASP A 720 -59.70 12.58 -23.46
CA ASP A 720 -60.55 13.76 -23.35
C ASP A 720 -60.46 14.56 -24.65
N ARG A 721 -61.57 14.64 -25.39
CA ARG A 721 -61.67 15.37 -26.67
C ARG A 721 -60.56 14.98 -27.66
N GLY A 722 -60.37 13.68 -27.83
CA GLY A 722 -59.40 13.06 -28.73
C GLY A 722 -57.94 13.15 -28.26
N LYS A 723 -57.67 13.69 -27.06
CA LYS A 723 -56.32 13.80 -26.50
C LYS A 723 -56.13 12.78 -25.39
N LEU A 724 -55.03 12.04 -25.46
CA LEU A 724 -54.59 11.15 -24.38
C LEU A 724 -54.08 11.98 -23.20
N LYS A 725 -54.57 11.66 -22.00
CA LYS A 725 -54.19 12.31 -20.74
C LYS A 725 -53.81 11.27 -19.70
N LEU A 726 -52.74 11.57 -18.98
CA LEU A 726 -52.30 10.82 -17.81
C LEU A 726 -52.42 11.74 -16.60
N GLU A 727 -53.23 11.34 -15.62
CA GLU A 727 -53.32 11.97 -14.31
C GLU A 727 -52.72 11.02 -13.28
N ILE A 728 -51.75 11.52 -12.52
CA ILE A 728 -51.15 10.80 -11.41
C ILE A 728 -51.49 11.59 -10.15
N SER A 729 -52.11 10.91 -9.19
CA SER A 729 -52.35 11.45 -7.86
C SER A 729 -51.56 10.65 -6.83
N ILE A 730 -50.68 11.34 -6.10
CA ILE A 730 -49.88 10.77 -5.01
C ILE A 730 -50.06 11.67 -3.79
N SER A 731 -50.48 11.09 -2.66
CA SER A 731 -50.69 11.81 -1.39
C SER A 731 -51.58 13.07 -1.53
N ASN A 732 -52.65 12.96 -2.33
CA ASN A 732 -53.58 14.05 -2.67
C ASN A 732 -52.98 15.22 -3.46
N GLN A 733 -51.74 15.13 -3.91
CA GLN A 733 -51.21 16.01 -4.95
C GLN A 733 -51.58 15.45 -6.32
N LYS A 734 -52.00 16.31 -7.24
CA LYS A 734 -52.42 15.94 -8.59
C LYS A 734 -51.47 16.55 -9.61
N GLU A 735 -50.88 15.70 -10.45
CA GLU A 735 -50.19 16.12 -11.66
C GLU A 735 -50.93 15.60 -12.89
N VAL A 736 -51.24 16.51 -13.83
CA VAL A 736 -51.87 16.17 -15.10
C VAL A 736 -50.87 16.39 -16.21
N GLY A 737 -50.36 15.29 -16.76
CA GLY A 737 -49.45 15.30 -17.90
C GLY A 737 -50.21 15.26 -19.23
N ILE A 738 -49.94 16.21 -20.11
CA ILE A 738 -50.31 16.14 -21.53
C ILE A 738 -49.03 15.93 -22.32
N LYS A 739 -48.76 14.70 -22.79
CA LYS A 739 -47.58 14.44 -23.63
C LYS A 739 -47.98 14.09 -25.06
N LYS A 740 -47.64 15.00 -25.98
CA LYS A 740 -47.56 14.75 -27.43
C LYS A 740 -46.26 14.00 -27.71
N SER A 741 -46.36 12.76 -28.15
CA SER A 741 -45.43 12.20 -29.13
C SER A 741 -46.24 11.39 -30.14
N MET A 742 -46.62 12.05 -31.24
CA MET A 742 -47.01 11.34 -32.46
C MET A 742 -45.73 10.75 -33.04
N GLY A 743 -45.49 9.46 -32.78
CA GLY A 743 -44.73 8.65 -33.72
C GLY A 743 -45.63 8.41 -34.92
N SER A 744 -45.22 8.93 -36.07
CA SER A 744 -45.82 8.62 -37.37
C SER A 744 -45.34 7.25 -37.83
#